data_AF-A0A7X8J7Q6-F1
#
_entry.id   AF-A0A7X8J7Q6-F1
#
_cell.length_a   1.000
_cell.length_b   1.000
_cell.length_c   1.000
_cell.angle_alpha   90.00
_cell.angle_beta   90.00
_cell.angle_gamma   90.00
#
_symmetry.space_group_name_H-M   'P 1'
#
loop_
_entity.id
_entity.type
_entity.pdbx_description
1 polymer ?
#
loop_
_entity_poly.entity_id
_entity_poly.type
_entity_poly.pdbx_seq_one_letter_code
_entity_poly.pdbx_strand_id
1 'polypeptide(L)'
;MNFERKNFDFKDSTGQTFSLAFYDSGGSGQPVFFIGGFTSFPGEWKKLIDLMPQKYRFLSVDLKGFGNSSKDNPRDLSPLNQASFVAQIIQKMDMSNIIMVGHSLGGTAALLAMNIGDINVRINRLIIINSISAYEAQPNFTRKISALSDDNPLLRFDNEHVSAYLLLQQMYYRNELISRKILDEYAEMFRPPGAKECVIAAAQQLQIMKQDDFCNGIRSISVPTLIIWGSEDRLSGKNNAEYLQHNIPGAQLQVIQNCGHVPHFEKPEIFAGILNTFTQEENPPVLKSEPVGNTQRNVSGNNRLSMSRLIDRWSPSAMLIFVFVKVLQLLKKMGLRAEENGWRKATGIFMRNEYSKFTLASFRLRYYDGEHPRDFENARRQLIEKLADFLRNNSSLHWSVEPGLFSLKRRKAYFSDIVEASWEKDGKLSHLEAYLDVTRKSFSVLNDSHVRKALDKMVTLYNRNLNTNLLKRPTLLSRRMRRWAIRGERGIGFAGRLEMRMLVDRLLTATFIHCETLSPEPERFLRRRLATPDLKTYRHPGWGLLNIICRFTPDFAEADLWVQYHHVPVDGMPMQELLRKLKDDWGCSGRILYPAHGSREARPEMFYYGNRLFRARIYVNFEPMLAIRKYMNEHYHNQMGGQATIAGMLIWGLAQHPAFSKSKVVFPVELSTDTANERELSLVFIRPGQYIDAANPLQGFINFQKEFNWRTWRTRMGRSESYELLELYSMIHPLFYYIARYIFPKTTGEILGTVGVTIIRNAEMFISPLSDLQENGFMSIGNLAMPTVNGGTSGVVSICGDRKQIKRYIEAINLLAENYHKFLAISE
;
A
#
# COMPACT_ATOMS: atom_id res chain seq x y z
N MET A 1 50.54 10.26 7.47
CA MET A 1 50.14 11.31 8.42
C MET A 1 49.38 10.70 9.59
N ASN A 2 49.63 11.16 10.81
CA ASN A 2 48.81 10.84 11.97
C ASN A 2 47.57 11.72 11.90
N PHE A 3 46.41 11.12 11.61
CA PHE A 3 45.13 11.81 11.74
C PHE A 3 44.90 12.04 13.23
N GLU A 4 45.06 13.28 13.68
CA GLU A 4 44.74 13.62 15.07
C GLU A 4 43.20 13.57 15.20
N ARG A 5 42.72 12.60 15.99
CA ARG A 5 41.29 12.44 16.27
C ARG A 5 40.88 13.44 17.34
N LYS A 6 39.97 14.33 17.01
CA LYS A 6 39.22 15.17 17.95
C LYS A 6 37.80 14.63 18.08
N ASN A 7 37.21 14.84 19.24
CA ASN A 7 35.84 14.45 19.53
C ASN A 7 35.04 15.71 19.82
N PHE A 8 33.92 15.88 19.13
CA PHE A 8 33.00 16.97 19.39
C PHE A 8 31.68 16.44 19.92
N ASP A 9 31.33 16.89 21.11
CA ASP A 9 30.05 16.55 21.72
C ASP A 9 28.92 17.40 21.16
N PHE A 10 27.81 16.74 20.84
CA PHE A 10 26.56 17.30 20.36
C PHE A 10 25.40 16.69 21.12
N LYS A 11 24.25 17.35 21.09
CA LYS A 11 23.00 16.79 21.64
C LYS A 11 22.11 16.31 20.51
N ASP A 12 21.53 15.14 20.69
CA ASP A 12 20.54 14.61 19.77
C ASP A 12 19.14 15.22 20.01
N SER A 13 18.13 14.76 19.26
CA SER A 13 16.76 15.26 19.36
C SER A 13 16.10 15.03 20.73
N THR A 14 16.66 14.14 21.55
CA THR A 14 16.20 13.83 22.91
C THR A 14 17.00 14.55 23.99
N GLY A 15 18.02 15.31 23.59
CA GLY A 15 18.93 16.02 24.50
C GLY A 15 20.09 15.16 25.02
N GLN A 16 20.24 13.92 24.54
CA GLN A 16 21.35 13.04 24.92
C GLN A 16 22.63 13.48 24.22
N THR A 17 23.73 13.56 24.97
CA THR A 17 25.04 13.89 24.41
C THR A 17 25.61 12.69 23.65
N PHE A 18 26.14 12.94 22.46
CA PHE A 18 26.92 11.97 21.68
C PHE A 18 28.15 12.67 21.07
N SER A 19 29.20 11.91 20.81
CA SER A 19 30.47 12.43 20.27
C SER A 19 30.62 12.10 18.80
N LEU A 20 31.00 13.08 17.99
CA LEU A 20 31.45 12.88 16.61
C LEU A 20 32.97 12.94 16.54
N ALA A 21 33.56 11.90 15.95
CA ALA A 21 34.98 11.86 15.66
C ALA A 21 35.29 12.70 14.43
N PHE A 22 36.23 13.61 14.59
CA PHE A 22 36.66 14.57 13.60
C PHE A 22 38.17 14.52 13.46
N TYR A 23 38.66 14.72 12.25
CA TYR A 23 40.07 14.62 11.93
C TYR A 23 40.53 15.85 11.17
N ASP A 24 41.70 16.34 11.51
CA ASP A 24 42.31 17.55 10.96
C ASP A 24 43.75 17.24 10.57
N SER A 25 44.11 17.48 9.31
CA SER A 25 45.40 17.12 8.75
C SER A 25 45.74 17.99 7.54
N GLY A 26 46.96 17.85 7.01
CA GLY A 26 47.43 18.64 5.87
C GLY A 26 47.95 20.02 6.28
N GLY A 27 47.86 20.97 5.35
CA GLY A 27 48.32 22.35 5.52
C GLY A 27 47.25 23.27 6.12
N SER A 28 47.50 24.59 6.08
CA SER A 28 46.59 25.63 6.57
C SER A 28 45.80 26.36 5.47
N GLY A 29 45.84 25.85 4.22
CA GLY A 29 45.13 26.44 3.09
C GLY A 29 43.63 26.14 3.08
N GLN A 30 43.03 26.18 1.89
CA GLN A 30 41.59 25.99 1.72
C GLN A 30 41.11 24.67 2.35
N PRO A 31 40.06 24.69 3.19
CA PRO A 31 39.56 23.49 3.84
C PRO A 31 38.82 22.58 2.86
N VAL A 32 39.22 21.32 2.80
CA VAL A 32 38.53 20.25 2.09
C VAL A 32 37.92 19.34 3.13
N PHE A 33 36.58 19.34 3.21
CA PHE A 33 35.84 18.63 4.23
C PHE A 33 35.19 17.37 3.66
N PHE A 34 35.72 16.21 4.07
CA PHE A 34 35.26 14.89 3.66
C PHE A 34 34.20 14.32 4.61
N ILE A 35 33.09 13.90 4.03
CA ILE A 35 31.95 13.31 4.74
C ILE A 35 31.78 11.87 4.27
N GLY A 36 32.08 10.94 5.17
CA GLY A 36 32.02 9.50 4.93
C GLY A 36 30.63 8.97 4.60
N GLY A 37 30.58 7.89 3.83
CA GLY A 37 29.36 7.15 3.53
C GLY A 37 28.87 6.23 4.64
N PHE A 38 27.89 5.40 4.30
CA PHE A 38 27.40 4.34 5.17
C PHE A 38 28.56 3.39 5.51
N THR A 39 28.78 3.09 6.80
CA THR A 39 29.91 2.26 7.31
C THR A 39 31.31 2.78 7.00
N SER A 40 31.43 4.07 6.70
CA SER A 40 32.70 4.76 6.48
C SER A 40 33.53 4.89 7.76
N PHE A 41 34.82 5.15 7.58
CA PHE A 41 35.80 5.43 8.63
C PHE A 41 36.93 6.32 8.09
N PRO A 42 37.79 6.89 8.95
CA PRO A 42 38.73 7.95 8.54
C PRO A 42 39.79 7.46 7.55
N GLY A 43 40.16 6.18 7.65
CA GLY A 43 41.12 5.54 6.74
C GLY A 43 40.64 5.50 5.29
N GLU A 44 39.35 5.70 5.04
CA GLU A 44 38.77 5.78 3.70
C GLU A 44 39.38 6.88 2.84
N TRP A 45 39.73 8.00 3.46
CA TRP A 45 40.25 9.16 2.74
C TRP A 45 41.78 9.18 2.65
N LYS A 46 42.48 8.29 3.37
CA LYS A 46 43.93 8.34 3.53
C LYS A 46 44.68 8.29 2.19
N LYS A 47 44.36 7.31 1.33
CA LYS A 47 45.01 7.19 0.02
C LYS A 47 44.76 8.40 -0.87
N LEU A 48 43.55 8.96 -0.82
CA LEU A 48 43.21 10.17 -1.55
C LEU A 48 43.99 11.38 -1.02
N ILE A 49 44.03 11.57 0.29
CA ILE A 49 44.75 12.67 0.94
C ILE A 49 46.25 12.60 0.63
N ASP A 50 46.84 11.41 0.64
CA ASP A 50 48.25 11.19 0.29
C ASP A 50 48.56 11.58 -1.19
N LEU A 51 47.56 11.55 -2.08
CA LEU A 51 47.68 11.93 -3.50
C LEU A 51 47.32 13.39 -3.79
N MET A 52 46.70 14.09 -2.84
CA MET A 52 46.27 15.48 -3.01
C MET A 52 47.37 16.48 -2.59
N PRO A 53 47.37 17.71 -3.13
CA PRO A 53 48.34 18.73 -2.72
C PRO A 53 48.25 19.07 -1.23
N GLN A 54 49.37 18.97 -0.51
CA GLN A 54 49.44 19.20 0.94
C GLN A 54 49.26 20.67 1.37
N LYS A 55 49.00 21.57 0.42
CA LYS A 55 48.58 22.96 0.69
C LYS A 55 47.16 23.04 1.26
N TYR A 56 46.31 22.06 0.96
CA TYR A 56 44.94 22.02 1.48
C TYR A 56 44.93 21.61 2.95
N ARG A 57 43.94 22.13 3.69
CA ARG A 57 43.61 21.64 5.03
C ARG A 57 42.57 20.53 4.88
N PHE A 58 42.92 19.30 5.17
CA PHE A 58 42.04 18.15 5.02
C PHE A 58 41.33 17.86 6.33
N LEU A 59 40.00 17.97 6.28
CA LEU A 59 39.10 17.76 7.39
C LEU A 59 38.23 16.55 7.07
N SER A 60 37.98 15.68 8.03
CA SER A 60 37.00 14.60 7.84
C SER A 60 36.19 14.33 9.10
N VAL A 61 34.97 13.85 8.89
CA VAL A 61 34.07 13.46 9.98
C VAL A 61 33.58 12.04 9.77
N ASP A 62 33.59 11.26 10.85
CA ASP A 62 32.82 10.02 10.91
C ASP A 62 31.37 10.36 11.28
N LEU A 63 30.41 10.01 10.44
CA LEU A 63 28.99 10.23 10.72
C LEU A 63 28.56 9.49 12.00
N LYS A 64 27.52 10.00 12.69
CA LYS A 64 26.98 9.36 13.90
C LYS A 64 26.66 7.90 13.59
N GLY A 65 27.04 6.97 14.46
CA GLY A 65 26.85 5.53 14.27
C GLY A 65 27.93 4.81 13.46
N PHE A 66 28.92 5.53 12.89
CA PHE A 66 29.97 4.94 12.05
C PHE A 66 31.38 5.32 12.53
N GLY A 67 32.41 4.74 11.89
CA GLY A 67 33.84 5.03 12.16
C GLY A 67 34.21 5.00 13.65
N ASN A 68 34.68 6.12 14.19
CA ASN A 68 34.99 6.32 15.60
C ASN A 68 33.97 7.20 16.34
N SER A 69 32.90 7.64 15.68
CA SER A 69 31.81 8.39 16.30
C SER A 69 30.95 7.51 17.20
N SER A 70 30.19 8.13 18.10
CA SER A 70 29.27 7.48 19.03
C SER A 70 28.40 6.41 18.36
N LYS A 71 28.36 5.23 19.00
CA LYS A 71 27.59 4.02 18.60
C LYS A 71 26.66 3.51 19.70
N ASP A 72 26.68 4.19 20.82
CA ASP A 72 25.94 3.91 22.04
C ASP A 72 24.44 4.25 21.92
N ASN A 73 24.06 5.05 20.91
CA ASN A 73 22.68 5.44 20.66
C ASN A 73 22.33 5.33 19.16
N PRO A 74 21.63 4.26 18.74
CA PRO A 74 21.23 4.02 17.34
C PRO A 74 20.01 4.86 16.88
N ARG A 75 19.86 6.10 17.39
CA ARG A 75 18.81 7.06 16.99
C ARG A 75 19.40 8.23 16.21
N ASP A 76 18.55 8.96 15.51
CA ASP A 76 18.91 10.14 14.72
C ASP A 76 20.02 9.83 13.70
N LEU A 77 19.91 8.69 13.03
CA LEU A 77 20.87 8.23 12.01
C LEU A 77 20.36 8.47 10.57
N SER A 78 19.22 9.14 10.41
CA SER A 78 18.65 9.45 9.09
C SER A 78 19.54 10.42 8.30
N PRO A 79 19.47 10.43 6.95
CA PRO A 79 20.22 11.38 6.13
C PRO A 79 20.03 12.84 6.56
N LEU A 80 18.83 13.23 7.01
CA LEU A 80 18.52 14.58 7.47
C LEU A 80 19.17 14.89 8.83
N ASN A 81 19.20 13.93 9.74
CA ASN A 81 19.91 14.11 11.02
C ASN A 81 21.41 14.23 10.79
N GLN A 82 21.99 13.37 9.94
CA GLN A 82 23.41 13.44 9.57
C GLN A 82 23.74 14.80 8.93
N ALA A 83 22.88 15.32 8.05
CA ALA A 83 23.02 16.66 7.47
C ALA A 83 23.02 17.77 8.54
N SER A 84 22.14 17.65 9.54
CA SER A 84 22.07 18.59 10.66
C SER A 84 23.35 18.57 11.50
N PHE A 85 23.95 17.40 11.71
CA PHE A 85 25.22 17.28 12.44
C PHE A 85 26.41 17.80 11.64
N VAL A 86 26.44 17.54 10.32
CA VAL A 86 27.42 18.14 9.40
C VAL A 86 27.36 19.67 9.47
N ALA A 87 26.15 20.25 9.43
CA ALA A 87 25.95 21.70 9.57
C ALA A 87 26.47 22.22 10.92
N GLN A 88 26.14 21.53 12.02
CA GLN A 88 26.60 21.90 13.36
C GLN A 88 28.13 21.86 13.49
N ILE A 89 28.82 20.88 12.88
CA ILE A 89 30.30 20.83 12.88
C ILE A 89 30.86 22.03 12.13
N ILE A 90 30.33 22.35 10.95
CA ILE A 90 30.77 23.49 10.14
C ILE A 90 30.64 24.79 10.94
N GLN A 91 29.50 24.98 11.60
CA GLN A 91 29.24 26.17 12.41
C GLN A 91 30.10 26.21 13.68
N LYS A 92 30.24 25.10 14.40
CA LYS A 92 31.02 25.00 15.64
C LYS A 92 32.51 25.25 15.41
N MET A 93 33.02 24.83 14.26
CA MET A 93 34.41 25.03 13.84
C MET A 93 34.61 26.35 13.07
N ASP A 94 33.54 27.14 12.91
CA ASP A 94 33.48 28.36 12.11
C ASP A 94 34.16 28.22 10.75
N MET A 95 33.90 27.11 10.07
CA MET A 95 34.50 26.84 8.78
C MET A 95 33.84 27.68 7.69
N SER A 96 34.64 28.17 6.76
CA SER A 96 34.20 28.95 5.60
C SER A 96 35.11 28.65 4.41
N ASN A 97 34.65 29.02 3.21
CA ASN A 97 35.34 28.76 1.95
C ASN A 97 35.64 27.25 1.71
N ILE A 98 34.71 26.38 2.12
CA ILE A 98 34.91 24.93 2.21
C ILE A 98 34.72 24.27 0.85
N ILE A 99 35.60 23.34 0.50
CA ILE A 99 35.34 22.34 -0.53
C ILE A 99 34.70 21.14 0.18
N MET A 100 33.38 21.00 0.06
CA MET A 100 32.63 19.94 0.72
C MET A 100 32.58 18.71 -0.18
N VAL A 101 33.06 17.57 0.32
CA VAL A 101 33.14 16.31 -0.42
C VAL A 101 32.35 15.25 0.34
N GLY A 102 31.28 14.73 -0.26
CA GLY A 102 30.45 13.70 0.37
C GLY A 102 30.35 12.43 -0.48
N HIS A 103 30.52 11.27 0.16
CA HIS A 103 30.35 9.96 -0.48
C HIS A 103 29.10 9.25 0.03
N SER A 104 28.31 8.67 -0.89
CA SER A 104 27.16 7.82 -0.54
C SER A 104 26.18 8.55 0.41
N LEU A 105 25.91 7.99 1.60
CA LEU A 105 25.15 8.66 2.66
C LEU A 105 25.70 10.05 3.02
N GLY A 106 27.03 10.23 3.04
CA GLY A 106 27.68 11.50 3.31
C GLY A 106 27.45 12.54 2.21
N GLY A 107 27.31 12.11 0.95
CA GLY A 107 26.94 13.01 -0.14
C GLY A 107 25.46 13.37 -0.14
N THR A 108 24.58 12.43 0.23
CA THR A 108 23.17 12.77 0.52
C THR A 108 23.07 13.76 1.68
N ALA A 109 23.85 13.58 2.74
CA ALA A 109 23.89 14.50 3.88
C ALA A 109 24.46 15.87 3.48
N ALA A 110 25.49 15.94 2.64
CA ALA A 110 26.05 17.17 2.11
C ALA A 110 25.00 17.97 1.31
N LEU A 111 24.28 17.31 0.40
CA LEU A 111 23.19 17.94 -0.39
C LEU A 111 22.10 18.52 0.51
N LEU A 112 21.69 17.77 1.54
CA LEU A 112 20.67 18.24 2.48
C LEU A 112 21.17 19.39 3.36
N ALA A 113 22.44 19.35 3.78
CA ALA A 113 23.05 20.39 4.61
C ALA A 113 23.11 21.76 3.91
N MET A 114 23.16 21.80 2.57
CA MET A 114 23.09 23.04 1.80
C MET A 114 21.81 23.86 2.05
N ASN A 115 20.75 23.23 2.56
CA ASN A 115 19.48 23.89 2.87
C ASN A 115 19.31 24.23 4.36
N ILE A 116 20.37 24.09 5.17
CA ILE A 116 20.33 24.33 6.61
C ILE A 116 21.11 25.61 6.94
N GLY A 117 20.44 26.60 7.54
CA GLY A 117 21.08 27.80 8.07
C GLY A 117 21.92 28.56 7.04
N ASP A 118 23.15 28.90 7.42
CA ASP A 118 24.14 29.64 6.63
C ASP A 118 25.15 28.72 5.92
N ILE A 119 24.87 27.41 5.82
CA ILE A 119 25.84 26.46 5.26
C ILE A 119 26.13 26.76 3.79
N ASN A 120 25.12 27.10 2.99
CA ASN A 120 25.30 27.38 1.56
C ASN A 120 26.35 28.48 1.27
N VAL A 121 26.43 29.52 2.09
CA VAL A 121 27.40 30.63 1.91
C VAL A 121 28.80 30.30 2.43
N ARG A 122 28.93 29.25 3.25
CA ARG A 122 30.22 28.75 3.75
C ARG A 122 30.88 27.77 2.77
N ILE A 123 30.12 27.20 1.84
CA ILE A 123 30.62 26.23 0.85
C ILE A 123 31.06 26.96 -0.41
N ASN A 124 32.30 26.71 -0.82
CA ASN A 124 32.89 27.23 -2.03
C ASN A 124 32.67 26.30 -3.23
N ARG A 125 32.80 24.97 -3.02
CA ARG A 125 32.56 23.94 -4.03
C ARG A 125 31.96 22.71 -3.39
N LEU A 126 31.09 22.02 -4.12
CA LEU A 126 30.43 20.79 -3.67
C LEU A 126 30.83 19.61 -4.56
N ILE A 127 31.28 18.51 -3.97
CA ILE A 127 31.63 17.28 -4.68
C ILE A 127 30.82 16.11 -4.12
N ILE A 128 30.05 15.46 -4.98
CA ILE A 128 29.14 14.37 -4.64
C ILE A 128 29.61 13.07 -5.30
N ILE A 129 29.85 12.04 -4.49
CA ILE A 129 30.39 10.76 -4.96
C ILE A 129 29.34 9.68 -4.74
N ASN A 130 28.89 8.99 -5.80
CA ASN A 130 28.02 7.81 -5.72
C ASN A 130 26.91 7.91 -4.65
N SER A 131 26.14 9.01 -4.67
CA SER A 131 25.18 9.35 -3.60
C SER A 131 23.73 9.07 -3.99
N ILE A 132 22.89 8.79 -2.99
CA ILE A 132 21.49 8.44 -3.19
C ILE A 132 20.64 9.71 -3.28
N SER A 133 19.70 9.74 -4.22
CA SER A 133 18.71 10.82 -4.39
C SER A 133 17.31 10.38 -3.97
N ALA A 134 16.38 11.33 -3.73
CA ALA A 134 14.99 11.03 -3.34
C ALA A 134 14.15 10.35 -4.44
N TYR A 135 14.71 10.18 -5.63
CA TYR A 135 14.12 9.39 -6.72
C TYR A 135 14.18 7.87 -6.45
N GLU A 136 15.01 7.41 -5.51
CA GLU A 136 15.25 5.98 -5.31
C GLU A 136 14.54 5.41 -4.08
N ALA A 137 13.91 4.23 -4.24
CA ALA A 137 13.58 3.37 -3.10
C ALA A 137 14.89 2.93 -2.41
N GLN A 138 14.84 2.64 -1.11
CA GLN A 138 16.02 2.20 -0.36
C GLN A 138 16.84 1.15 -1.14
N PRO A 139 18.16 1.37 -1.35
CA PRO A 139 19.01 0.46 -2.09
C PRO A 139 18.88 -1.00 -1.62
N ASN A 140 18.86 -1.94 -2.57
CA ASN A 140 18.65 -3.36 -2.27
C ASN A 140 19.60 -3.92 -1.20
N PHE A 141 20.80 -3.38 -1.11
CA PHE A 141 21.80 -3.72 -0.12
C PHE A 141 21.41 -3.26 1.29
N THR A 142 21.18 -1.96 1.49
CA THR A 142 20.79 -1.40 2.79
C THR A 142 19.42 -1.91 3.23
N ARG A 143 18.55 -2.25 2.29
CA ARG A 143 17.25 -2.89 2.50
C ARG A 143 17.32 -4.33 3.02
N LYS A 144 18.39 -5.07 2.68
CA LYS A 144 18.67 -6.40 3.28
C LYS A 144 19.23 -6.23 4.68
N ILE A 145 20.06 -5.21 4.89
CA ILE A 145 20.60 -4.84 6.21
C ILE A 145 19.48 -4.35 7.14
N SER A 146 18.56 -3.52 6.67
CA SER A 146 17.43 -2.99 7.47
C SER A 146 16.43 -4.07 7.89
N ALA A 147 16.40 -5.19 7.18
CA ALA A 147 15.64 -6.37 7.55
C ALA A 147 16.33 -7.22 8.64
N LEU A 148 17.59 -6.94 8.98
CA LEU A 148 18.23 -7.49 10.17
C LEU A 148 17.63 -6.79 11.40
N SER A 149 17.50 -7.55 12.48
CA SER A 149 17.04 -7.04 13.77
C SER A 149 18.26 -6.70 14.60
N ASP A 150 18.30 -5.54 15.25
CA ASP A 150 19.36 -5.17 16.20
C ASP A 150 19.51 -6.22 17.32
N ASP A 151 18.39 -6.85 17.71
CA ASP A 151 18.36 -7.90 18.73
C ASP A 151 18.61 -9.33 18.21
N ASN A 152 19.08 -9.50 16.97
CA ASN A 152 19.39 -10.83 16.43
C ASN A 152 20.65 -11.40 17.12
N PRO A 153 20.57 -12.51 17.90
CA PRO A 153 21.71 -13.06 18.62
C PRO A 153 22.85 -13.48 17.68
N LEU A 154 22.55 -13.86 16.44
CA LEU A 154 23.56 -14.24 15.44
C LEU A 154 24.47 -13.07 15.03
N LEU A 155 24.05 -11.81 15.20
CA LEU A 155 24.92 -10.64 14.98
C LEU A 155 26.05 -10.53 16.00
N ARG A 156 25.85 -11.10 17.20
CA ARG A 156 26.86 -11.20 18.26
C ARG A 156 27.83 -12.37 18.06
N PHE A 157 27.45 -13.35 17.23
CA PHE A 157 28.26 -14.53 16.89
C PHE A 157 28.87 -14.46 15.47
N ASP A 158 28.72 -13.32 14.79
CA ASP A 158 29.17 -13.13 13.40
C ASP A 158 30.60 -12.61 13.34
N ASN A 159 31.43 -13.26 12.52
CA ASN A 159 32.83 -12.89 12.29
C ASN A 159 32.92 -11.52 11.55
N GLU A 160 33.73 -10.59 12.07
CA GLU A 160 33.84 -9.23 11.58
C GLU A 160 34.42 -9.15 10.16
N HIS A 161 35.36 -10.05 9.83
CA HIS A 161 35.90 -10.16 8.48
C HIS A 161 34.87 -10.67 7.47
N VAL A 162 33.97 -11.57 7.88
CA VAL A 162 32.87 -12.01 7.01
C VAL A 162 31.92 -10.83 6.75
N SER A 163 31.57 -10.06 7.78
CA SER A 163 30.71 -8.87 7.66
C SER A 163 31.33 -7.82 6.75
N ALA A 164 32.61 -7.50 6.97
CA ALA A 164 33.37 -6.57 6.15
C ALA A 164 33.50 -7.03 4.70
N TYR A 165 33.76 -8.33 4.46
CA TYR A 165 33.89 -8.87 3.12
C TYR A 165 32.58 -8.80 2.34
N LEU A 166 31.45 -9.14 2.97
CA LEU A 166 30.12 -9.05 2.35
C LEU A 166 29.74 -7.61 1.98
N LEU A 167 30.13 -6.63 2.79
CA LEU A 167 29.95 -5.20 2.49
C LEU A 167 30.85 -4.77 1.31
N LEU A 168 32.15 -5.05 1.39
CA LEU A 168 33.13 -4.66 0.37
C LEU A 168 32.84 -5.28 -1.00
N GLN A 169 32.33 -6.52 -1.05
CA GLN A 169 31.88 -7.18 -2.27
C GLN A 169 30.76 -6.42 -2.99
N GLN A 170 29.94 -5.66 -2.26
CA GLN A 170 28.89 -4.84 -2.86
C GLN A 170 29.40 -3.47 -3.31
N MET A 171 30.44 -2.96 -2.65
CA MET A 171 31.04 -1.66 -2.96
C MET A 171 32.00 -1.72 -4.13
N TYR A 172 32.76 -2.79 -4.31
CA TYR A 172 33.77 -2.90 -5.36
C TYR A 172 33.19 -3.42 -6.70
N TYR A 173 33.76 -2.98 -7.82
CA TYR A 173 33.42 -3.53 -9.14
C TYR A 173 33.80 -5.01 -9.25
N ARG A 174 35.02 -5.37 -8.83
CA ARG A 174 35.55 -6.74 -8.79
C ARG A 174 36.10 -7.09 -7.42
N ASN A 175 35.72 -8.26 -6.90
CA ASN A 175 36.15 -8.72 -5.58
C ASN A 175 37.66 -8.90 -5.46
N GLU A 176 38.36 -9.21 -6.55
CA GLU A 176 39.83 -9.37 -6.58
C GLU A 176 40.58 -8.09 -6.18
N LEU A 177 39.93 -6.92 -6.29
CA LEU A 177 40.50 -5.63 -5.93
C LEU A 177 40.42 -5.36 -4.41
N ILE A 178 39.69 -6.19 -3.66
CA ILE A 178 39.59 -6.07 -2.20
C ILE A 178 40.86 -6.63 -1.57
N SER A 179 41.78 -5.73 -1.21
CA SER A 179 43.00 -6.12 -0.50
C SER A 179 42.71 -6.62 0.91
N ARG A 180 43.53 -7.56 1.40
CA ARG A 180 43.45 -8.06 2.79
C ARG A 180 43.53 -6.93 3.83
N LYS A 181 44.39 -5.95 3.59
CA LYS A 181 44.53 -4.78 4.46
C LYS A 181 43.23 -3.98 4.59
N ILE A 182 42.55 -3.70 3.49
CA ILE A 182 41.26 -2.98 3.50
C ILE A 182 40.19 -3.82 4.19
N LEU A 183 40.19 -5.14 3.97
CA LEU A 183 39.28 -6.04 4.66
C LEU A 183 39.49 -6.02 6.18
N ASP A 184 40.74 -6.07 6.65
CA ASP A 184 41.09 -5.97 8.07
C ASP A 184 40.64 -4.62 8.65
N GLU A 185 40.93 -3.50 7.96
CA GLU A 185 40.52 -2.16 8.38
C GLU A 185 38.99 -2.00 8.50
N TYR A 186 38.21 -2.55 7.55
CA TYR A 186 36.75 -2.56 7.64
C TYR A 186 36.25 -3.49 8.75
N ALA A 187 36.90 -4.63 8.98
CA ALA A 187 36.54 -5.55 10.06
C ALA A 187 36.70 -4.89 11.44
N GLU A 188 37.74 -4.07 11.64
CA GLU A 188 37.90 -3.28 12.87
C GLU A 188 36.66 -2.41 13.17
N MET A 189 36.01 -1.87 12.14
CA MET A 189 34.86 -0.96 12.33
C MET A 189 33.60 -1.67 12.82
N PHE A 190 33.54 -3.00 12.69
CA PHE A 190 32.45 -3.82 13.21
C PHE A 190 32.72 -4.37 14.63
N ARG A 191 33.93 -4.19 15.17
CA ARG A 191 34.31 -4.67 16.52
C ARG A 191 33.74 -3.86 17.68
N PRO A 192 33.68 -2.51 17.62
CA PRO A 192 33.15 -1.73 18.74
C PRO A 192 31.71 -2.15 19.09
N PRO A 193 31.38 -2.27 20.38
CA PRO A 193 30.00 -2.49 20.81
C PRO A 193 29.07 -1.43 20.22
N GLY A 194 27.90 -1.84 19.73
CA GLY A 194 26.92 -0.93 19.10
C GLY A 194 27.19 -0.64 17.62
N ALA A 195 28.33 -1.07 17.05
CA ALA A 195 28.65 -0.80 15.65
C ALA A 195 27.63 -1.43 14.70
N LYS A 196 27.38 -2.73 14.85
CA LYS A 196 26.46 -3.48 13.98
C LYS A 196 25.02 -2.98 14.13
N GLU A 197 24.62 -2.65 15.35
CA GLU A 197 23.33 -2.07 15.69
C GLU A 197 23.16 -0.70 15.02
N CYS A 198 24.18 0.16 15.05
CA CYS A 198 24.15 1.44 14.34
C CYS A 198 24.10 1.27 12.82
N VAL A 199 24.79 0.27 12.25
CA VAL A 199 24.68 -0.04 10.81
C VAL A 199 23.23 -0.39 10.44
N ILE A 200 22.58 -1.26 11.21
CA ILE A 200 21.20 -1.67 10.96
C ILE A 200 20.23 -0.51 11.16
N ALA A 201 20.38 0.24 12.25
CA ALA A 201 19.52 1.36 12.57
C ALA A 201 19.66 2.50 11.54
N ALA A 202 20.88 2.81 11.10
CA ALA A 202 21.09 3.73 10.00
C ALA A 202 20.44 3.21 8.71
N ALA A 203 20.50 1.90 8.45
CA ALA A 203 19.83 1.32 7.29
C ALA A 203 18.30 1.45 7.38
N GLN A 204 17.70 1.29 8.55
CA GLN A 204 16.25 1.47 8.77
C GLN A 204 15.83 2.94 8.64
N GLN A 205 16.73 3.87 8.96
CA GLN A 205 16.51 5.31 8.96
C GLN A 205 16.93 6.01 7.66
N LEU A 206 17.38 5.27 6.63
CA LEU A 206 17.81 5.78 5.31
C LEU A 206 16.69 6.46 4.48
N GLN A 207 15.56 6.79 5.08
CA GLN A 207 14.48 7.52 4.42
C GLN A 207 14.95 8.93 4.10
N ILE A 208 15.01 9.23 2.80
CA ILE A 208 15.19 10.60 2.31
C ILE A 208 13.83 11.30 2.39
N MET A 209 13.83 12.62 2.60
CA MET A 209 12.62 13.45 2.55
C MET A 209 11.83 13.23 1.25
N LYS A 210 10.57 13.71 1.21
CA LYS A 210 9.70 13.55 0.04
C LYS A 210 10.42 14.03 -1.23
N GLN A 211 10.19 13.32 -2.34
CA GLN A 211 10.88 13.56 -3.61
C GLN A 211 10.79 15.03 -4.06
N ASP A 212 9.61 15.65 -3.93
CA ASP A 212 9.42 17.06 -4.28
C ASP A 212 10.26 17.99 -3.40
N ASP A 213 10.30 17.74 -2.08
CA ASP A 213 11.05 18.56 -1.13
C ASP A 213 12.57 18.44 -1.38
N PHE A 214 13.06 17.23 -1.65
CA PHE A 214 14.47 16.99 -2.01
C PHE A 214 14.84 17.66 -3.34
N CYS A 215 13.98 17.53 -4.36
CA CYS A 215 14.17 18.12 -5.68
C CYS A 215 14.28 19.65 -5.59
N ASN A 216 13.37 20.28 -4.83
CA ASN A 216 13.40 21.71 -4.57
C ASN A 216 14.69 22.12 -3.83
N GLY A 217 15.12 21.32 -2.84
CA GLY A 217 16.34 21.57 -2.08
C GLY A 217 17.63 21.46 -2.90
N ILE A 218 17.72 20.58 -3.90
CA ILE A 218 18.93 20.50 -4.75
C ILE A 218 18.93 21.54 -5.87
N ARG A 219 17.75 22.02 -6.29
CA ARG A 219 17.61 23.10 -7.29
C ARG A 219 18.01 24.47 -6.76
N SER A 220 18.02 24.67 -5.45
CA SER A 220 18.46 25.90 -4.80
C SER A 220 20.00 26.02 -4.69
N ILE A 221 20.73 24.93 -4.96
CA ILE A 221 22.20 24.90 -4.85
C ILE A 221 22.81 25.71 -6.00
N SER A 222 23.52 26.78 -5.65
CA SER A 222 24.16 27.69 -6.61
C SER A 222 25.68 27.60 -6.66
N VAL A 223 26.29 26.80 -5.77
CA VAL A 223 27.75 26.63 -5.72
C VAL A 223 28.20 25.66 -6.82
N PRO A 224 29.40 25.84 -7.40
CA PRO A 224 29.96 24.89 -8.37
C PRO A 224 29.94 23.46 -7.82
N THR A 225 29.25 22.57 -8.53
CA THR A 225 29.02 21.20 -8.08
C THR A 225 29.61 20.19 -9.07
N LEU A 226 30.40 19.24 -8.57
CA LEU A 226 30.92 18.11 -9.33
C LEU A 226 30.31 16.81 -8.80
N ILE A 227 29.77 15.99 -9.69
CA ILE A 227 29.27 14.65 -9.40
C ILE A 227 30.28 13.66 -9.96
N ILE A 228 30.81 12.77 -9.12
CA ILE A 228 31.72 11.70 -9.54
C ILE A 228 31.01 10.36 -9.35
N TRP A 229 31.00 9.55 -10.40
CA TRP A 229 30.23 8.31 -10.42
C TRP A 229 31.01 7.11 -10.91
N GLY A 230 30.89 5.95 -10.25
CA GLY A 230 31.43 4.69 -10.75
C GLY A 230 30.47 4.05 -11.74
N SER A 231 30.93 3.68 -12.95
CA SER A 231 30.06 3.11 -13.99
C SER A 231 29.38 1.80 -13.57
N GLU A 232 29.94 1.11 -12.58
CA GLU A 232 29.52 -0.21 -12.09
C GLU A 232 29.03 -0.14 -10.63
N ASP A 233 28.62 1.04 -10.15
CA ASP A 233 27.98 1.18 -8.85
C ASP A 233 26.69 0.35 -8.77
N ARG A 234 26.67 -0.60 -7.83
CA ARG A 234 25.54 -1.51 -7.56
C ARG A 234 24.69 -1.06 -6.37
N LEU A 235 25.17 -0.08 -5.61
CA LEU A 235 24.59 0.40 -4.37
C LEU A 235 23.75 1.66 -4.58
N SER A 236 24.18 2.53 -5.50
CA SER A 236 23.37 3.69 -5.89
C SER A 236 22.67 3.42 -7.22
N GLY A 237 21.41 3.84 -7.35
CA GLY A 237 20.63 3.65 -8.56
C GLY A 237 21.30 4.24 -9.80
N LYS A 238 21.24 3.51 -10.92
CA LYS A 238 21.90 3.87 -12.19
C LYS A 238 21.53 5.25 -12.74
N ASN A 239 20.40 5.81 -12.34
CA ASN A 239 19.90 7.10 -12.84
C ASN A 239 20.17 8.26 -11.85
N ASN A 240 20.78 8.02 -10.68
CA ASN A 240 21.01 9.08 -9.68
C ASN A 240 22.03 10.11 -10.15
N ALA A 241 23.09 9.67 -10.83
CA ALA A 241 24.10 10.57 -11.40
C ALA A 241 23.48 11.60 -12.35
N GLU A 242 22.68 11.12 -13.30
CA GLU A 242 21.96 11.93 -14.28
C GLU A 242 20.90 12.80 -13.61
N TYR A 243 20.17 12.27 -12.64
CA TYR A 243 19.16 13.01 -11.88
C TYR A 243 19.77 14.21 -11.13
N LEU A 244 20.89 13.99 -10.44
CA LEU A 244 21.61 15.05 -9.71
C LEU A 244 22.17 16.08 -10.70
N GLN A 245 22.79 15.63 -11.80
CA GLN A 245 23.32 16.52 -12.84
C GLN A 245 22.22 17.40 -13.45
N HIS A 246 21.05 16.81 -13.70
CA HIS A 246 19.93 17.52 -14.32
C HIS A 246 19.27 18.55 -13.40
N ASN A 247 19.22 18.28 -12.09
CA ASN A 247 18.47 19.11 -11.14
C ASN A 247 19.34 20.07 -10.32
N ILE A 248 20.67 19.89 -10.28
CA ILE A 248 21.58 20.85 -9.66
C ILE A 248 22.09 21.83 -10.73
N PRO A 249 21.78 23.14 -10.63
CA PRO A 249 22.22 24.13 -11.60
C PRO A 249 23.75 24.11 -11.81
N GLY A 250 24.18 23.88 -13.05
CA GLY A 250 25.60 23.91 -13.41
C GLY A 250 26.44 22.75 -12.90
N ALA A 251 25.82 21.65 -12.45
CA ALA A 251 26.56 20.49 -12.00
C ALA A 251 27.29 19.79 -13.16
N GLN A 252 28.57 19.48 -12.94
CA GLN A 252 29.37 18.64 -13.83
C GLN A 252 29.25 17.17 -13.40
N LEU A 253 29.27 16.24 -14.36
CA LEU A 253 29.27 14.80 -14.08
C LEU A 253 30.52 14.14 -14.70
N GLN A 254 31.28 13.41 -13.87
CA GLN A 254 32.44 12.62 -14.27
C GLN A 254 32.22 11.15 -13.93
N VAL A 255 32.11 10.29 -14.94
CA VAL A 255 31.89 8.85 -14.77
C VAL A 255 33.20 8.09 -14.93
N ILE A 256 33.66 7.43 -13.87
CA ILE A 256 34.85 6.58 -13.87
C ILE A 256 34.46 5.17 -14.30
N GLN A 257 34.98 4.76 -15.46
CA GLN A 257 34.69 3.45 -16.05
C GLN A 257 35.34 2.30 -15.26
N ASN A 258 34.67 1.15 -15.25
CA ASN A 258 35.12 -0.08 -14.56
C ASN A 258 35.37 0.15 -13.06
N CYS A 259 34.49 0.90 -12.41
CA CYS A 259 34.60 1.31 -11.03
C CYS A 259 33.26 1.17 -10.32
N GLY A 260 33.27 0.62 -9.11
CA GLY A 260 32.09 0.42 -8.28
C GLY A 260 31.73 1.65 -7.44
N HIS A 261 31.14 1.41 -6.28
CA HIS A 261 30.62 2.40 -5.35
C HIS A 261 31.72 3.25 -4.67
N VAL A 262 32.98 2.84 -4.68
CA VAL A 262 34.09 3.50 -3.95
C VAL A 262 35.24 3.92 -4.87
N PRO A 263 35.04 4.92 -5.75
CA PRO A 263 36.05 5.34 -6.72
C PRO A 263 37.34 5.88 -6.11
N HIS A 264 37.24 6.54 -4.96
CA HIS A 264 38.39 6.98 -4.16
C HIS A 264 39.21 5.81 -3.57
N PHE A 265 38.68 4.58 -3.55
CA PHE A 265 39.42 3.37 -3.20
C PHE A 265 39.88 2.56 -4.41
N GLU A 266 39.02 2.36 -5.41
CA GLU A 266 39.31 1.52 -6.56
C GLU A 266 40.23 2.19 -7.59
N LYS A 267 40.14 3.52 -7.70
CA LYS A 267 40.87 4.35 -8.68
C LYS A 267 41.37 5.66 -8.04
N PRO A 268 42.13 5.61 -6.93
CA PRO A 268 42.49 6.78 -6.14
C PRO A 268 43.27 7.84 -6.93
N GLU A 269 44.12 7.45 -7.88
CA GLU A 269 44.90 8.36 -8.72
C GLU A 269 44.03 9.11 -9.73
N ILE A 270 43.09 8.40 -10.38
CA ILE A 270 42.12 9.00 -11.30
C ILE A 270 41.21 9.97 -10.53
N PHE A 271 40.73 9.52 -9.37
CA PHE A 271 39.87 10.32 -8.51
C PHE A 271 40.58 11.59 -8.02
N ALA A 272 41.81 11.47 -7.52
CA ALA A 272 42.62 12.61 -7.06
C ALA A 272 42.89 13.62 -8.20
N GLY A 273 43.16 13.13 -9.40
CA GLY A 273 43.31 13.97 -10.60
C GLY A 273 42.06 14.79 -10.91
N ILE A 274 40.89 14.13 -10.97
CA ILE A 274 39.59 14.79 -11.19
C ILE A 274 39.31 15.83 -10.11
N LEU A 275 39.49 15.46 -8.84
CA LEU A 275 39.25 16.37 -7.71
C LEU A 275 40.18 17.58 -7.79
N ASN A 276 41.49 17.36 -7.98
CA ASN A 276 42.46 18.44 -8.05
C ASN A 276 42.17 19.42 -9.19
N THR A 277 41.84 18.93 -10.40
CA THR A 277 41.46 19.77 -11.54
C THR A 277 40.27 20.66 -11.19
N PHE A 278 39.18 20.07 -10.68
CA PHE A 278 37.97 20.83 -10.33
C PHE A 278 38.22 21.87 -9.22
N THR A 279 39.10 21.57 -8.25
CA THR A 279 39.46 22.53 -7.20
C THR A 279 40.28 23.72 -7.70
N GLN A 280 40.92 23.61 -8.86
CA GLN A 280 41.76 24.65 -9.44
C GLN A 280 41.05 25.48 -10.52
N GLU A 281 39.89 25.05 -11.01
CA GLU A 281 39.12 25.79 -12.02
C GLU A 281 38.56 27.10 -11.45
N GLU A 282 39.01 28.25 -11.96
CA GLU A 282 38.63 29.57 -11.42
C GLU A 282 37.16 29.95 -11.65
N ASN A 283 36.45 29.33 -12.61
CA ASN A 283 35.00 29.47 -12.85
C ASN A 283 34.47 28.40 -13.83
N PRO A 284 33.86 27.29 -13.37
CA PRO A 284 33.25 26.32 -14.29
C PRO A 284 31.95 26.87 -14.92
N PRO A 285 31.76 26.77 -16.24
CA PRO A 285 30.61 27.35 -16.94
C PRO A 285 29.30 26.59 -16.64
N VAL A 286 28.29 27.31 -16.17
CA VAL A 286 26.92 26.81 -15.97
C VAL A 286 26.20 26.77 -17.33
N LEU A 287 26.11 25.60 -17.96
CA LEU A 287 25.35 25.41 -19.20
C LEU A 287 23.86 25.13 -18.89
N LYS A 288 22.97 25.93 -19.52
CA LYS A 288 21.50 25.81 -19.42
C LYS A 288 20.98 24.58 -20.16
N SER A 289 20.05 23.84 -19.55
CA SER A 289 19.43 22.63 -20.11
C SER A 289 18.23 22.92 -21.01
N GLU A 290 18.10 22.16 -22.10
CA GLU A 290 16.85 21.99 -22.87
C GLU A 290 16.29 20.56 -22.67
N PRO A 291 14.96 20.35 -22.79
CA PRO A 291 14.30 19.11 -22.41
C PRO A 291 14.03 18.17 -23.61
N VAL A 292 14.46 16.91 -23.52
CA VAL A 292 14.00 15.78 -24.37
C VAL A 292 14.23 14.50 -23.54
N GLY A 293 13.38 13.48 -23.45
CA GLY A 293 12.12 13.07 -24.07
C GLY A 293 11.94 11.57 -23.72
N ASN A 294 10.72 11.16 -23.36
CA ASN A 294 10.36 9.81 -22.91
C ASN A 294 10.91 8.66 -23.77
N THR A 295 11.48 7.61 -23.15
CA THR A 295 11.36 6.21 -23.65
C THR A 295 11.56 5.17 -22.54
N GLN A 296 10.66 4.17 -22.53
CA GLN A 296 10.55 3.06 -21.56
C GLN A 296 11.74 2.08 -21.62
N ARG A 297 12.13 1.52 -20.46
CA ARG A 297 13.12 0.43 -20.32
C ARG A 297 12.49 -0.96 -20.35
N ASN A 298 13.12 -1.87 -21.08
CA ASN A 298 12.95 -3.32 -20.98
C ASN A 298 13.66 -3.90 -19.74
N VAL A 299 12.98 -4.82 -19.06
CA VAL A 299 13.41 -5.52 -17.84
C VAL A 299 14.04 -6.86 -18.20
N SER A 300 15.26 -7.14 -17.75
CA SER A 300 15.73 -8.53 -17.56
C SER A 300 16.85 -8.64 -16.51
N GLY A 301 16.73 -9.60 -15.59
CA GLY A 301 17.73 -9.93 -14.57
C GLY A 301 17.20 -10.87 -13.47
N ASN A 302 17.55 -12.15 -13.56
CA ASN A 302 17.07 -13.31 -12.78
C ASN A 302 17.15 -13.21 -11.24
N ASN A 303 16.03 -13.45 -10.54
CA ASN A 303 15.99 -13.90 -9.13
C ASN A 303 15.23 -15.24 -9.07
N ARG A 304 15.85 -16.31 -8.52
CA ARG A 304 15.20 -17.63 -8.37
C ARG A 304 14.17 -17.59 -7.22
N LEU A 305 12.96 -18.05 -7.53
CA LEU A 305 11.77 -18.04 -6.66
C LEU A 305 11.70 -19.30 -5.79
N SER A 306 11.38 -19.16 -4.49
CA SER A 306 11.28 -20.29 -3.54
C SER A 306 9.83 -20.62 -3.20
N MET A 307 9.31 -21.65 -3.86
CA MET A 307 7.93 -22.15 -3.68
C MET A 307 7.66 -22.78 -2.30
N SER A 308 8.71 -23.10 -1.52
CA SER A 308 8.55 -23.65 -0.16
C SER A 308 7.94 -22.64 0.82
N ARG A 309 7.92 -21.34 0.50
CA ARG A 309 7.30 -20.29 1.32
C ARG A 309 5.79 -20.13 1.12
N LEU A 310 5.24 -20.77 0.08
CA LEU A 310 3.81 -20.75 -0.23
C LEU A 310 3.05 -21.96 0.31
N ILE A 311 3.71 -23.10 0.48
CA ILE A 311 3.10 -24.34 0.98
C ILE A 311 3.67 -24.61 2.37
N ASP A 312 2.85 -24.44 3.40
CA ASP A 312 3.27 -24.66 4.79
C ASP A 312 3.08 -26.11 5.23
N ARG A 313 2.20 -26.84 4.53
CA ARG A 313 1.89 -28.25 4.80
C ARG A 313 1.92 -29.07 3.52
N TRP A 314 2.77 -30.09 3.51
CA TRP A 314 2.86 -31.02 2.39
C TRP A 314 1.83 -32.13 2.50
N SER A 315 1.17 -32.42 1.38
CA SER A 315 0.28 -33.55 1.16
C SER A 315 0.49 -34.06 -0.27
N PRO A 316 0.08 -35.29 -0.62
CA PRO A 316 0.17 -35.79 -2.00
C PRO A 316 -0.49 -34.85 -3.02
N SER A 317 -1.64 -34.28 -2.65
CA SER A 317 -2.34 -33.27 -3.45
C SER A 317 -1.59 -31.93 -3.53
N ALA A 318 -0.93 -31.48 -2.46
CA ALA A 318 -0.09 -30.28 -2.49
C ALA A 318 1.15 -30.47 -3.37
N MET A 319 1.75 -31.67 -3.37
CA MET A 319 2.85 -32.01 -4.28
C MET A 319 2.40 -31.99 -5.74
N LEU A 320 1.20 -32.49 -6.05
CA LEU A 320 0.65 -32.45 -7.39
C LEU A 320 0.43 -31.01 -7.88
N ILE A 321 -0.12 -30.14 -7.03
CA ILE A 321 -0.26 -28.71 -7.39
C ILE A 321 1.11 -28.03 -7.52
N PHE A 322 2.08 -28.36 -6.66
CA PHE A 322 3.45 -27.85 -6.78
C PHE A 322 4.08 -28.22 -8.13
N VAL A 323 4.00 -29.48 -8.55
CA VAL A 323 4.47 -29.95 -9.87
C VAL A 323 3.77 -29.17 -10.97
N PHE A 324 2.47 -28.98 -10.85
CA PHE A 324 1.69 -28.23 -11.83
C PHE A 324 2.11 -26.75 -11.92
N VAL A 325 2.35 -26.08 -10.80
CA VAL A 325 2.89 -24.71 -10.79
C VAL A 325 4.27 -24.66 -11.44
N LYS A 326 5.13 -25.67 -11.22
CA LYS A 326 6.43 -25.78 -11.91
C LYS A 326 6.29 -25.95 -13.42
N VAL A 327 5.30 -26.70 -13.88
CA VAL A 327 4.96 -26.80 -15.32
C VAL A 327 4.55 -25.43 -15.86
N LEU A 328 3.70 -24.68 -15.15
CA LEU A 328 3.30 -23.33 -15.58
C LEU A 328 4.48 -22.35 -15.62
N GLN A 329 5.41 -22.43 -14.67
CA GLN A 329 6.66 -21.67 -14.69
C GLN A 329 7.50 -22.00 -15.93
N LEU A 330 7.61 -23.28 -16.28
CA LEU A 330 8.30 -23.73 -17.49
C LEU A 330 7.62 -23.18 -18.75
N LEU A 331 6.29 -23.29 -18.84
CA LEU A 331 5.51 -22.75 -19.95
C LEU A 331 5.67 -21.23 -20.10
N LYS A 332 5.64 -20.49 -18.98
CA LYS A 332 5.92 -19.04 -18.97
C LYS A 332 7.32 -18.73 -19.49
N LYS A 333 8.33 -19.52 -19.07
CA LYS A 333 9.71 -19.41 -19.56
C LYS A 333 9.84 -19.75 -21.05
N MET A 334 8.98 -20.62 -21.58
CA MET A 334 8.88 -20.95 -23.00
C MET A 334 8.12 -19.91 -23.83
N GLY A 335 7.70 -18.78 -23.23
CA GLY A 335 7.10 -17.66 -23.94
C GLY A 335 5.57 -17.61 -23.91
N LEU A 336 4.90 -18.51 -23.20
CA LEU A 336 3.46 -18.35 -22.92
C LEU A 336 3.25 -17.15 -22.00
N ARG A 337 2.54 -16.14 -22.52
CA ARG A 337 2.25 -14.92 -21.76
C ARG A 337 1.13 -15.19 -20.76
N ALA A 338 1.39 -14.89 -19.49
CA ALA A 338 0.32 -14.69 -18.53
C ALA A 338 -0.49 -13.46 -18.97
N GLU A 339 -1.81 -13.52 -18.80
CA GLU A 339 -2.64 -12.33 -19.02
C GLU A 339 -2.22 -11.27 -17.99
N GLU A 340 -1.97 -10.05 -18.45
CA GLU A 340 -1.73 -8.91 -17.57
C GLU A 340 -2.96 -8.74 -16.68
N ASN A 341 -2.77 -8.63 -15.36
CA ASN A 341 -3.85 -8.69 -14.38
C ASN A 341 -4.69 -9.97 -14.40
N GLY A 342 -4.19 -11.08 -14.94
CA GLY A 342 -4.97 -12.29 -15.14
C GLY A 342 -5.37 -13.01 -13.84
N TRP A 343 -4.84 -12.63 -12.68
CA TRP A 343 -5.40 -13.01 -11.38
C TRP A 343 -6.86 -12.53 -11.24
N ARG A 344 -7.24 -11.46 -11.96
CA ARG A 344 -8.61 -10.97 -12.05
C ARG A 344 -9.56 -12.00 -12.66
N LYS A 345 -9.07 -12.78 -13.63
CA LYS A 345 -9.80 -13.91 -14.23
C LYS A 345 -10.03 -15.01 -13.20
N ALA A 346 -9.03 -15.32 -12.38
CA ALA A 346 -9.14 -16.33 -11.33
C ALA A 346 -10.15 -15.89 -10.26
N THR A 347 -10.04 -14.67 -9.74
CA THR A 347 -10.94 -14.13 -8.71
C THR A 347 -12.37 -13.84 -9.21
N GLY A 348 -12.54 -13.43 -10.47
CA GLY A 348 -13.85 -13.22 -11.12
C GLY A 348 -14.68 -14.50 -11.34
N ILE A 349 -14.10 -15.68 -11.09
CA ILE A 349 -14.84 -16.95 -10.99
C ILE A 349 -15.48 -17.13 -9.63
N PHE A 350 -14.82 -16.63 -8.58
CA PHE A 350 -15.18 -16.81 -7.18
C PHE A 350 -15.93 -15.61 -6.57
N MET A 351 -16.03 -14.48 -7.26
CA MET A 351 -16.77 -13.32 -6.76
C MET A 351 -17.94 -12.94 -7.66
N ARG A 352 -18.71 -13.96 -8.08
CA ARG A 352 -19.89 -13.77 -8.95
C ARG A 352 -21.18 -13.57 -8.21
N ASN A 353 -21.19 -14.00 -6.96
CA ASN A 353 -22.42 -14.21 -6.23
C ASN A 353 -22.81 -12.92 -5.53
N GLU A 354 -24.10 -12.75 -5.28
CA GLU A 354 -24.59 -11.55 -4.60
C GLU A 354 -23.98 -11.39 -3.19
N TYR A 355 -23.63 -12.52 -2.56
CA TYR A 355 -22.95 -12.54 -1.27
C TYR A 355 -21.48 -12.10 -1.36
N SER A 356 -20.83 -12.09 -2.54
CA SER A 356 -19.48 -11.58 -2.75
C SER A 356 -19.42 -10.07 -3.02
N LYS A 357 -20.55 -9.35 -2.96
CA LYS A 357 -20.59 -7.89 -3.06
C LYS A 357 -20.19 -7.23 -1.75
N PHE A 358 -19.34 -6.23 -1.84
CA PHE A 358 -19.07 -5.31 -0.74
C PHE A 358 -20.21 -4.30 -0.62
N THR A 359 -20.40 -3.77 0.58
CA THR A 359 -21.26 -2.62 0.81
C THR A 359 -20.50 -1.65 1.69
N LEU A 360 -20.42 -0.38 1.28
CA LEU A 360 -19.87 0.70 2.09
C LEU A 360 -20.94 1.77 2.29
N ALA A 361 -20.85 2.54 3.36
CA ALA A 361 -21.75 3.67 3.58
C ALA A 361 -21.00 5.01 3.70
N SER A 362 -21.69 6.07 3.33
CA SER A 362 -21.30 7.46 3.56
C SER A 362 -22.47 8.18 4.23
N PHE A 363 -22.24 8.81 5.38
CA PHE A 363 -23.28 9.38 6.22
C PHE A 363 -23.29 10.91 6.24
N ARG A 364 -24.47 11.46 6.56
CA ARG A 364 -24.71 12.88 6.81
C ARG A 364 -24.35 13.76 5.61
N LEU A 365 -24.65 13.29 4.40
CA LEU A 365 -24.36 13.98 3.16
C LEU A 365 -25.30 15.18 2.94
N ARG A 366 -24.75 16.28 2.42
CA ARG A 366 -25.52 17.44 1.96
C ARG A 366 -25.86 17.28 0.47
N TYR A 367 -27.03 16.72 0.22
CA TYR A 367 -27.41 16.20 -1.10
C TYR A 367 -28.22 17.19 -1.96
N TYR A 368 -28.56 18.37 -1.43
CA TYR A 368 -29.30 19.41 -2.15
C TYR A 368 -28.50 20.70 -2.17
N ASP A 369 -28.75 21.53 -3.19
CA ASP A 369 -28.15 22.85 -3.34
C ASP A 369 -29.29 23.89 -3.36
N GLY A 370 -29.25 24.88 -2.46
CA GLY A 370 -30.31 25.89 -2.35
C GLY A 370 -31.36 25.57 -1.27
N GLU A 371 -32.64 25.49 -1.66
CA GLU A 371 -33.75 25.34 -0.70
C GLU A 371 -33.80 23.94 -0.07
N HIS A 372 -34.00 23.93 1.24
CA HIS A 372 -34.23 22.73 2.03
C HIS A 372 -35.49 21.96 1.54
N PRO A 373 -35.38 20.66 1.19
CA PRO A 373 -36.51 19.87 0.72
C PRO A 373 -37.64 19.83 1.75
N ARG A 374 -38.88 20.07 1.31
CA ARG A 374 -40.07 20.10 2.19
C ARG A 374 -40.77 18.76 2.32
N ASP A 375 -40.55 17.87 1.35
CA ASP A 375 -41.18 16.56 1.26
C ASP A 375 -40.23 15.52 0.66
N PHE A 376 -40.65 14.26 0.78
CA PHE A 376 -39.87 13.10 0.35
C PHE A 376 -39.65 13.04 -1.16
N GLU A 377 -40.60 13.51 -1.98
CA GLU A 377 -40.46 13.48 -3.44
C GLU A 377 -39.42 14.49 -3.91
N ASN A 378 -39.46 15.70 -3.36
CA ASN A 378 -38.49 16.74 -3.64
C ASN A 378 -37.08 16.32 -3.18
N ALA A 379 -36.98 15.75 -1.98
CA ALA A 379 -35.73 15.22 -1.44
C ALA A 379 -35.12 14.13 -2.35
N ARG A 380 -35.94 13.16 -2.78
CA ARG A 380 -35.54 12.10 -3.71
C ARG A 380 -35.02 12.67 -5.02
N ARG A 381 -35.80 13.56 -5.66
CA ARG A 381 -35.45 14.13 -6.96
C ARG A 381 -34.10 14.84 -6.92
N GLN A 382 -33.91 15.76 -5.96
CA GLN A 382 -32.66 16.50 -5.82
C GLN A 382 -31.45 15.58 -5.59
N LEU A 383 -31.61 14.55 -4.73
CA LEU A 383 -30.54 13.58 -4.49
C LEU A 383 -30.18 12.81 -5.75
N ILE A 384 -31.18 12.34 -6.52
CA ILE A 384 -30.95 11.54 -7.73
C ILE A 384 -30.30 12.40 -8.82
N GLU A 385 -30.72 13.65 -8.99
CA GLU A 385 -30.11 14.60 -9.93
C GLU A 385 -28.64 14.85 -9.60
N LYS A 386 -28.34 15.21 -8.34
CA LYS A 386 -26.97 15.43 -7.87
C LYS A 386 -26.11 14.17 -7.96
N LEU A 387 -26.70 13.00 -7.70
CA LEU A 387 -26.04 11.70 -7.89
C LEU A 387 -25.75 11.41 -9.36
N ALA A 388 -26.68 11.70 -10.27
CA ALA A 388 -26.45 11.51 -11.70
C ALA A 388 -25.29 12.39 -12.20
N ASP A 389 -25.19 13.64 -11.74
CA ASP A 389 -24.04 14.52 -12.03
C ASP A 389 -22.73 13.96 -11.49
N PHE A 390 -22.74 13.49 -10.24
CA PHE A 390 -21.57 12.85 -9.66
C PHE A 390 -21.14 11.61 -10.46
N LEU A 391 -22.06 10.72 -10.83
CA LEU A 391 -21.76 9.53 -11.63
C LEU A 391 -21.22 9.91 -13.02
N ARG A 392 -21.78 10.95 -13.67
CA ARG A 392 -21.31 11.44 -14.97
C ARG A 392 -19.86 11.93 -14.91
N ASN A 393 -19.51 12.69 -13.87
CA ASN A 393 -18.19 13.30 -13.72
C ASN A 393 -17.10 12.31 -13.25
N ASN A 394 -17.49 11.11 -12.80
CA ASN A 394 -16.56 10.09 -12.29
C ASN A 394 -16.49 8.88 -13.24
N SER A 395 -15.60 8.97 -14.24
CA SER A 395 -15.42 7.93 -15.28
C SER A 395 -15.01 6.54 -14.75
N SER A 396 -14.50 6.45 -13.52
CA SER A 396 -14.19 5.18 -12.84
C SER A 396 -15.44 4.33 -12.55
N LEU A 397 -16.63 4.94 -12.54
CA LEU A 397 -17.92 4.26 -12.34
C LEU A 397 -18.60 3.84 -13.64
N HIS A 398 -18.04 4.21 -14.80
CA HIS A 398 -18.62 3.93 -16.11
C HIS A 398 -18.29 2.51 -16.55
N TRP A 399 -18.61 1.54 -15.70
CA TRP A 399 -18.31 0.14 -15.93
C TRP A 399 -19.49 -0.71 -15.47
N SER A 400 -19.69 -1.81 -16.19
CA SER A 400 -20.69 -2.83 -15.89
C SER A 400 -20.01 -4.19 -15.84
N VAL A 401 -20.69 -5.13 -15.22
CA VAL A 401 -20.30 -6.54 -15.22
C VAL A 401 -20.95 -7.23 -16.41
N GLU A 402 -20.16 -7.99 -17.17
CA GLU A 402 -20.63 -8.85 -18.24
C GLU A 402 -20.38 -10.33 -17.89
N PRO A 403 -21.42 -11.15 -17.70
CA PRO A 403 -21.25 -12.56 -17.42
C PRO A 403 -20.86 -13.35 -18.67
N GLY A 404 -19.68 -13.96 -18.65
CA GLY A 404 -19.25 -14.98 -19.60
C GLY A 404 -19.55 -16.41 -19.12
N LEU A 405 -19.32 -17.40 -19.98
CA LEU A 405 -19.51 -18.83 -19.65
C LEU A 405 -18.75 -19.24 -18.38
N PHE A 406 -17.49 -18.78 -18.24
CA PHE A 406 -16.62 -19.15 -17.12
C PHE A 406 -15.84 -17.97 -16.51
N SER A 407 -16.23 -16.72 -16.76
CA SER A 407 -15.68 -15.53 -16.06
C SER A 407 -16.70 -14.39 -16.00
N LEU A 408 -16.55 -13.48 -15.05
CA LEU A 408 -17.14 -12.14 -15.15
C LEU A 408 -16.11 -11.23 -15.82
N LYS A 409 -16.52 -10.52 -16.87
CA LYS A 409 -15.70 -9.52 -17.54
C LYS A 409 -16.19 -8.13 -17.15
N ARG A 410 -15.26 -7.18 -17.07
CA ARG A 410 -15.59 -5.76 -16.97
C ARG A 410 -15.89 -5.24 -18.36
N ARG A 411 -16.94 -4.45 -18.51
CA ARG A 411 -17.29 -3.77 -19.76
C ARG A 411 -17.52 -2.29 -19.49
N LYS A 412 -16.88 -1.41 -20.25
CA LYS A 412 -17.09 0.04 -20.10
C LYS A 412 -18.53 0.38 -20.52
N ALA A 413 -19.26 1.01 -19.61
CA ALA A 413 -20.51 1.68 -19.90
C ALA A 413 -20.20 3.11 -20.37
N TYR A 414 -21.09 3.71 -21.16
CA TYR A 414 -20.88 5.07 -21.68
C TYR A 414 -22.07 5.97 -21.34
N PHE A 415 -22.75 5.65 -20.24
CA PHE A 415 -23.93 6.33 -19.75
C PHE A 415 -23.98 6.15 -18.23
N SER A 416 -24.60 7.11 -17.56
CA SER A 416 -24.74 7.13 -16.09
C SER A 416 -26.21 7.03 -15.67
N ASP A 417 -26.95 6.07 -16.25
CA ASP A 417 -28.37 5.89 -15.97
C ASP A 417 -28.62 5.48 -14.52
N ILE A 418 -29.65 6.06 -13.90
CA ILE A 418 -30.14 5.69 -12.58
C ILE A 418 -31.57 5.16 -12.72
N VAL A 419 -31.87 4.05 -12.04
CA VAL A 419 -33.22 3.51 -11.93
C VAL A 419 -33.60 3.46 -10.46
N GLU A 420 -34.61 4.23 -10.09
CA GLU A 420 -35.20 4.17 -8.77
C GLU A 420 -36.15 2.97 -8.66
N ALA A 421 -36.05 2.24 -7.55
CA ALA A 421 -36.82 1.04 -7.28
C ALA A 421 -37.63 1.14 -5.98
N SER A 422 -38.92 0.87 -6.11
CA SER A 422 -39.84 0.72 -4.99
C SER A 422 -40.13 -0.75 -4.74
N TRP A 423 -40.12 -1.14 -3.47
CA TRP A 423 -40.21 -2.52 -3.03
C TRP A 423 -41.35 -2.70 -2.03
N GLU A 424 -42.06 -3.82 -2.15
CA GLU A 424 -42.97 -4.30 -1.11
C GLU A 424 -42.19 -5.01 0.01
N LYS A 425 -42.82 -5.17 1.17
CA LYS A 425 -42.21 -5.82 2.35
C LYS A 425 -41.79 -7.28 2.11
N ASP A 426 -42.37 -7.95 1.11
CA ASP A 426 -42.06 -9.34 0.76
C ASP A 426 -40.93 -9.46 -0.29
N GLY A 427 -40.33 -8.34 -0.71
CA GLY A 427 -39.25 -8.30 -1.70
C GLY A 427 -39.73 -8.25 -3.16
N LYS A 428 -41.04 -8.14 -3.41
CA LYS A 428 -41.54 -7.82 -4.75
C LYS A 428 -41.21 -6.39 -5.13
N LEU A 429 -40.87 -6.22 -6.40
CA LEU A 429 -40.70 -4.91 -7.00
C LEU A 429 -42.08 -4.35 -7.34
N SER A 430 -42.45 -3.19 -6.79
CA SER A 430 -43.76 -2.58 -7.06
C SER A 430 -43.69 -1.60 -8.22
N HIS A 431 -42.65 -0.78 -8.26
CA HIS A 431 -42.51 0.29 -9.24
C HIS A 431 -41.04 0.57 -9.56
N LEU A 432 -40.78 1.00 -10.80
CA LEU A 432 -39.48 1.48 -11.26
C LEU A 432 -39.64 2.83 -11.98
N GLU A 433 -38.74 3.75 -11.68
CA GLU A 433 -38.65 5.05 -12.35
C GLU A 433 -37.24 5.24 -12.91
N ALA A 434 -37.11 5.64 -14.17
CA ALA A 434 -35.82 5.73 -14.85
C ALA A 434 -35.39 7.18 -15.08
N TYR A 435 -34.19 7.50 -14.63
CA TYR A 435 -33.48 8.76 -14.83
C TYR A 435 -32.37 8.50 -15.84
N LEU A 436 -32.73 8.57 -17.13
CA LEU A 436 -31.83 8.24 -18.22
C LEU A 436 -30.89 9.41 -18.53
N ASP A 437 -29.62 9.09 -18.76
CA ASP A 437 -28.58 10.05 -19.14
C ASP A 437 -28.93 10.69 -20.49
N VAL A 438 -29.22 11.99 -20.44
CA VAL A 438 -29.65 12.82 -21.58
C VAL A 438 -28.52 13.22 -22.51
N THR A 439 -27.27 13.18 -22.04
CA THR A 439 -26.08 13.45 -22.87
C THR A 439 -25.96 12.44 -24.01
N ARG A 440 -26.58 11.26 -23.83
CA ARG A 440 -26.79 10.25 -24.86
C ARG A 440 -28.21 10.33 -25.40
N LYS A 441 -28.46 11.22 -26.37
CA LYS A 441 -29.67 11.15 -27.22
C LYS A 441 -29.69 9.78 -27.91
N SER A 442 -30.55 8.87 -27.44
CA SER A 442 -30.45 7.45 -27.82
C SER A 442 -31.64 6.90 -28.57
N PHE A 443 -32.77 7.60 -28.57
CA PHE A 443 -34.00 7.05 -29.14
C PHE A 443 -34.64 8.06 -30.10
N SER A 444 -34.66 7.68 -31.37
CA SER A 444 -35.35 8.41 -32.44
C SER A 444 -36.79 7.90 -32.64
N VAL A 445 -37.07 6.68 -32.17
CA VAL A 445 -38.36 5.99 -32.33
C VAL A 445 -39.06 5.77 -30.99
N LEU A 446 -38.31 5.48 -29.91
CA LEU A 446 -38.94 5.30 -28.60
C LEU A 446 -39.36 6.62 -27.96
N ASN A 447 -40.42 6.55 -27.15
CA ASN A 447 -40.97 7.65 -26.37
C ASN A 447 -41.21 7.17 -24.93
N ASP A 448 -41.70 8.06 -24.05
CA ASP A 448 -41.87 7.73 -22.63
C ASP A 448 -42.82 6.56 -22.38
N SER A 449 -43.83 6.36 -23.24
CA SER A 449 -44.73 5.21 -23.15
C SER A 449 -43.97 3.89 -23.38
N HIS A 450 -43.02 3.86 -24.32
CA HIS A 450 -42.14 2.70 -24.52
C HIS A 450 -41.19 2.46 -23.33
N VAL A 451 -40.66 3.52 -22.71
CA VAL A 451 -39.83 3.40 -21.51
C VAL A 451 -40.62 2.81 -20.34
N ARG A 452 -41.83 3.32 -20.08
CA ARG A 452 -42.74 2.80 -19.05
C ARG A 452 -43.06 1.32 -19.28
N LYS A 453 -43.41 0.93 -20.51
CA LYS A 453 -43.66 -0.48 -20.85
C LYS A 453 -42.46 -1.38 -20.56
N ALA A 454 -41.24 -0.92 -20.83
CA ALA A 454 -40.02 -1.68 -20.53
C ALA A 454 -39.81 -1.85 -19.02
N LEU A 455 -40.05 -0.79 -18.23
CA LEU A 455 -39.98 -0.82 -16.77
C LEU A 455 -41.03 -1.78 -16.18
N ASP A 456 -42.30 -1.66 -16.60
CA ASP A 456 -43.39 -2.56 -16.17
C ASP A 456 -43.10 -4.02 -16.53
N LYS A 457 -42.50 -4.23 -17.70
CA LYS A 457 -42.08 -5.56 -18.11
C LYS A 457 -40.98 -6.10 -17.22
N MET A 458 -40.01 -5.27 -16.84
CA MET A 458 -38.93 -5.64 -15.93
C MET A 458 -39.48 -6.02 -14.56
N VAL A 459 -40.41 -5.23 -14.01
CA VAL A 459 -41.15 -5.52 -12.77
C VAL A 459 -41.83 -6.88 -12.84
N THR A 460 -42.65 -7.09 -13.88
CA THR A 460 -43.38 -8.33 -14.09
C THR A 460 -42.43 -9.54 -14.18
N LEU A 461 -41.36 -9.42 -14.96
CA LEU A 461 -40.40 -10.52 -15.15
C LEU A 461 -39.53 -10.76 -13.92
N TYR A 462 -39.19 -9.73 -13.16
CA TYR A 462 -38.47 -9.86 -11.90
C TYR A 462 -39.31 -10.64 -10.88
N ASN A 463 -40.55 -10.20 -10.63
CA ASN A 463 -41.46 -10.82 -9.65
C ASN A 463 -41.82 -12.26 -10.01
N ARG A 464 -42.02 -12.58 -11.31
CA ARG A 464 -42.26 -13.96 -11.77
C ARG A 464 -41.11 -14.92 -11.49
N ASN A 465 -39.89 -14.42 -11.28
CA ASN A 465 -38.71 -15.23 -11.04
C ASN A 465 -38.17 -15.06 -9.61
N LEU A 466 -38.96 -14.51 -8.68
CA LEU A 466 -38.55 -14.26 -7.30
C LEU A 466 -38.09 -15.56 -6.60
N ASN A 467 -38.78 -16.66 -6.87
CA ASN A 467 -38.51 -17.99 -6.31
C ASN A 467 -37.45 -18.80 -7.09
N THR A 468 -36.89 -18.24 -8.16
CA THR A 468 -35.83 -18.93 -8.93
C THR A 468 -34.50 -18.86 -8.19
N ASN A 469 -33.62 -19.85 -8.37
CA ASN A 469 -32.25 -19.83 -7.83
C ASN A 469 -31.58 -18.47 -8.08
N LEU A 470 -31.08 -17.86 -7.00
CA LEU A 470 -30.50 -16.51 -6.97
C LEU A 470 -29.42 -16.29 -8.03
N LEU A 471 -28.60 -17.32 -8.31
CA LEU A 471 -27.52 -17.27 -9.28
C LEU A 471 -28.01 -17.20 -10.73
N LYS A 472 -29.20 -17.74 -11.00
CA LYS A 472 -29.78 -17.81 -12.35
C LYS A 472 -30.70 -16.62 -12.65
N ARG A 473 -31.18 -15.92 -11.62
CA ARG A 473 -32.23 -14.91 -11.74
C ARG A 473 -31.84 -13.70 -12.61
N PRO A 474 -30.69 -13.02 -12.41
CA PRO A 474 -30.30 -11.90 -13.29
C PRO A 474 -30.12 -12.33 -14.75
N THR A 475 -29.60 -13.54 -14.99
CA THR A 475 -29.43 -14.12 -16.33
C THR A 475 -30.77 -14.41 -16.98
N LEU A 476 -31.72 -14.96 -16.22
CA LEU A 476 -33.06 -15.25 -16.69
C LEU A 476 -33.84 -13.98 -17.02
N LEU A 477 -33.74 -12.96 -16.15
CA LEU A 477 -34.33 -11.64 -16.39
C LEU A 477 -33.76 -11.03 -17.66
N SER A 478 -32.43 -10.93 -17.77
CA SER A 478 -31.75 -10.39 -18.96
C SER A 478 -32.16 -11.12 -20.25
N ARG A 479 -32.13 -12.46 -20.25
CA ARG A 479 -32.55 -13.27 -21.41
C ARG A 479 -34.02 -13.07 -21.78
N ARG A 480 -34.92 -12.88 -20.80
CA ARG A 480 -36.35 -12.68 -21.07
C ARG A 480 -36.64 -11.25 -21.53
N MET A 481 -36.02 -10.25 -20.91
CA MET A 481 -36.11 -8.84 -21.32
C MET A 481 -35.58 -8.64 -22.75
N ARG A 482 -34.39 -9.15 -23.06
CA ARG A 482 -33.81 -9.07 -24.43
C ARG A 482 -34.68 -9.79 -25.48
N ARG A 483 -35.27 -10.94 -25.14
CA ARG A 483 -36.21 -11.62 -26.04
C ARG A 483 -37.50 -10.82 -26.25
N TRP A 484 -38.04 -10.23 -25.18
CA TRP A 484 -39.22 -9.37 -25.28
C TRP A 484 -38.96 -8.12 -26.13
N ALA A 485 -37.80 -7.47 -25.98
CA ALA A 485 -37.41 -6.32 -26.81
C ALA A 485 -37.39 -6.65 -28.32
N ILE A 486 -37.03 -7.89 -28.69
CA ILE A 486 -36.92 -8.31 -30.10
C ILE A 486 -38.25 -8.82 -30.67
N ARG A 487 -39.05 -9.55 -29.86
CA ARG A 487 -40.20 -10.34 -30.35
C ARG A 487 -41.53 -10.04 -29.67
N GLY A 488 -41.52 -9.36 -28.53
CA GLY A 488 -42.66 -9.28 -27.62
C GLY A 488 -43.46 -7.99 -27.69
N GLU A 489 -42.88 -6.90 -28.20
CA GLU A 489 -43.58 -5.62 -28.32
C GLU A 489 -44.21 -5.48 -29.71
N ARG A 490 -45.54 -5.39 -29.74
CA ARG A 490 -46.34 -5.25 -30.97
C ARG A 490 -46.39 -3.77 -31.36
N GLY A 491 -46.40 -3.50 -32.67
CA GLY A 491 -46.51 -2.12 -33.19
C GLY A 491 -45.20 -1.35 -33.33
N ILE A 492 -44.04 -1.97 -33.08
CA ILE A 492 -42.71 -1.36 -33.27
C ILE A 492 -41.98 -2.03 -34.45
N GLY A 493 -41.57 -1.20 -35.41
CA GLY A 493 -40.76 -1.60 -36.57
C GLY A 493 -39.34 -2.03 -36.22
N PHE A 494 -38.54 -2.41 -37.22
CA PHE A 494 -37.19 -2.95 -37.01
C PHE A 494 -36.27 -2.00 -36.22
N ALA A 495 -36.24 -0.71 -36.58
CA ALA A 495 -35.41 0.30 -35.91
C ALA A 495 -35.79 0.47 -34.43
N GLY A 496 -37.09 0.57 -34.12
CA GLY A 496 -37.55 0.68 -32.74
C GLY A 496 -37.28 -0.58 -31.91
N ARG A 497 -37.22 -1.78 -32.51
CA ARG A 497 -36.80 -3.01 -31.80
C ARG A 497 -35.31 -2.99 -31.43
N LEU A 498 -34.47 -2.39 -32.28
CA LEU A 498 -33.05 -2.19 -31.96
C LEU A 498 -32.89 -1.19 -30.81
N GLU A 499 -33.61 -0.07 -30.87
CA GLU A 499 -33.65 0.90 -29.78
C GLU A 499 -34.21 0.30 -28.48
N MET A 500 -35.25 -0.53 -28.55
CA MET A 500 -35.82 -1.21 -27.38
C MET A 500 -34.80 -2.16 -26.75
N ARG A 501 -34.00 -2.86 -27.56
CA ARG A 501 -32.89 -3.68 -27.05
C ARG A 501 -31.84 -2.82 -26.35
N MET A 502 -31.49 -1.65 -26.91
CA MET A 502 -30.56 -0.70 -26.28
C MET A 502 -31.11 -0.18 -24.95
N LEU A 503 -32.39 0.18 -24.89
CA LEU A 503 -33.07 0.58 -23.66
C LEU A 503 -33.01 -0.53 -22.60
N VAL A 504 -33.32 -1.77 -22.98
CA VAL A 504 -33.22 -2.91 -22.06
C VAL A 504 -31.80 -3.09 -21.53
N ASP A 505 -30.78 -2.91 -22.37
CA ASP A 505 -29.38 -3.01 -21.92
C ASP A 505 -28.99 -1.85 -20.98
N ARG A 506 -29.47 -0.63 -21.24
CA ARG A 506 -29.34 0.53 -20.33
C ARG A 506 -29.96 0.22 -18.98
N LEU A 507 -31.23 -0.19 -18.94
CA LEU A 507 -31.94 -0.53 -17.69
C LEU A 507 -31.29 -1.69 -16.92
N LEU A 508 -30.77 -2.70 -17.61
CA LEU A 508 -30.08 -3.82 -16.96
C LEU A 508 -28.73 -3.43 -16.37
N THR A 509 -28.10 -2.34 -16.81
CA THR A 509 -26.75 -1.93 -16.38
C THR A 509 -26.73 -0.61 -15.60
N ALA A 510 -27.88 0.05 -15.48
CA ALA A 510 -28.09 1.25 -14.69
C ALA A 510 -27.73 1.05 -13.21
N THR A 511 -27.42 2.16 -12.54
CA THR A 511 -27.32 2.19 -11.07
C THR A 511 -28.72 2.11 -10.49
N PHE A 512 -28.98 1.13 -9.63
CA PHE A 512 -30.25 1.05 -8.92
C PHE A 512 -30.19 1.83 -7.62
N ILE A 513 -31.24 2.59 -7.31
CA ILE A 513 -31.39 3.29 -6.03
C ILE A 513 -32.73 2.98 -5.38
N HIS A 514 -32.72 2.81 -4.06
CA HIS A 514 -33.92 2.74 -3.23
C HIS A 514 -33.83 3.80 -2.12
N CYS A 515 -34.86 4.63 -1.98
CA CYS A 515 -34.91 5.68 -0.98
C CYS A 515 -35.91 5.31 0.13
N GLU A 516 -35.50 5.50 1.39
CA GLU A 516 -36.36 5.39 2.57
C GLU A 516 -36.10 6.56 3.54
N THR A 517 -36.99 6.75 4.51
CA THR A 517 -36.80 7.74 5.58
C THR A 517 -36.49 7.03 6.90
N LEU A 518 -35.55 7.58 7.67
CA LEU A 518 -35.24 7.11 9.02
C LEU A 518 -36.42 7.34 9.97
N SER A 519 -36.53 6.49 11.00
CA SER A 519 -37.54 6.69 12.05
C SER A 519 -37.29 7.99 12.81
N PRO A 520 -38.31 8.82 13.09
CA PRO A 520 -38.17 10.00 13.92
C PRO A 520 -37.95 9.68 15.41
N GLU A 521 -38.17 8.44 15.84
CA GLU A 521 -37.98 8.02 17.24
C GLU A 521 -36.49 8.12 17.64
N PRO A 522 -36.11 8.98 18.61
CA PRO A 522 -34.70 9.21 18.96
C PRO A 522 -33.97 7.93 19.38
N GLU A 523 -34.63 7.04 20.14
CA GLU A 523 -34.07 5.76 20.59
C GLU A 523 -33.73 4.79 19.45
N ARG A 524 -34.43 4.91 18.31
CA ARG A 524 -34.22 4.03 17.16
C ARG A 524 -33.43 4.70 16.04
N PHE A 525 -33.33 6.03 16.04
CA PHE A 525 -32.73 6.80 14.97
C PHE A 525 -31.30 6.37 14.66
N LEU A 526 -30.39 6.46 15.65
CA LEU A 526 -28.97 6.10 15.45
C LEU A 526 -28.81 4.62 15.08
N ARG A 527 -29.57 3.75 15.75
CA ARG A 527 -29.54 2.31 15.50
C ARG A 527 -29.99 1.97 14.08
N ARG A 528 -31.08 2.59 13.59
CA ARG A 528 -31.59 2.39 12.23
C ARG A 528 -30.66 3.00 11.19
N ARG A 529 -30.12 4.19 11.43
CA ARG A 529 -29.12 4.84 10.56
C ARG A 529 -27.95 3.93 10.28
N LEU A 530 -27.38 3.34 11.32
CA LEU A 530 -26.20 2.47 11.23
C LEU A 530 -26.53 0.99 10.93
N ALA A 531 -27.80 0.59 10.91
CA ALA A 531 -28.20 -0.79 10.65
C ALA A 531 -27.95 -1.19 9.20
N THR A 532 -27.53 -2.44 8.97
CA THR A 532 -27.37 -2.97 7.63
C THR A 532 -28.71 -2.89 6.88
N PRO A 533 -28.76 -2.31 5.67
CA PRO A 533 -29.97 -2.35 4.84
C PRO A 533 -30.36 -3.79 4.52
N ASP A 534 -31.65 -4.03 4.27
CA ASP A 534 -32.12 -5.34 3.81
C ASP A 534 -31.79 -5.54 2.33
N LEU A 535 -30.51 -5.83 2.07
CA LEU A 535 -29.98 -6.09 0.74
C LEU A 535 -30.62 -7.32 0.09
N LYS A 536 -31.31 -8.18 0.86
CA LYS A 536 -32.09 -9.32 0.33
C LYS A 536 -33.36 -8.85 -0.37
N THR A 537 -33.95 -7.77 0.12
CA THR A 537 -35.15 -7.13 -0.43
C THR A 537 -34.74 -6.17 -1.54
N TYR A 538 -33.79 -5.27 -1.27
CA TYR A 538 -33.33 -4.22 -2.18
C TYR A 538 -32.25 -4.70 -3.15
N ARG A 539 -32.54 -5.76 -3.92
CA ARG A 539 -31.55 -6.38 -4.82
C ARG A 539 -31.47 -5.66 -6.15
N HIS A 540 -30.25 -5.49 -6.66
CA HIS A 540 -30.04 -5.08 -8.04
C HIS A 540 -30.75 -6.06 -9.02
N PRO A 541 -31.74 -5.62 -9.81
CA PRO A 541 -32.45 -6.51 -10.73
C PRO A 541 -31.60 -6.97 -11.93
N GLY A 542 -30.72 -6.11 -12.42
CA GLY A 542 -29.80 -6.37 -13.54
C GLY A 542 -28.35 -6.71 -13.15
N TRP A 543 -27.39 -6.16 -13.89
CA TRP A 543 -25.94 -6.38 -13.86
C TRP A 543 -25.10 -5.10 -13.68
N GLY A 544 -25.74 -3.99 -13.33
CA GLY A 544 -25.09 -2.72 -13.03
C GLY A 544 -24.10 -2.84 -11.88
N LEU A 545 -23.11 -1.96 -11.89
CA LEU A 545 -22.02 -1.98 -10.92
C LEU A 545 -22.48 -1.59 -9.52
N LEU A 546 -23.45 -0.67 -9.42
CA LEU A 546 -23.88 -0.03 -8.17
C LEU A 546 -25.35 -0.32 -7.84
N ASN A 547 -25.60 -0.58 -6.57
CA ASN A 547 -26.92 -0.68 -5.96
C ASN A 547 -26.91 0.14 -4.68
N ILE A 548 -27.72 1.18 -4.61
CA ILE A 548 -27.66 2.23 -3.58
C ILE A 548 -28.94 2.20 -2.76
N ILE A 549 -28.79 2.26 -1.45
CA ILE A 549 -29.90 2.48 -0.52
C ILE A 549 -29.66 3.84 0.14
N CYS A 550 -30.55 4.79 -0.16
CA CYS A 550 -30.56 6.10 0.44
C CYS A 550 -31.50 6.13 1.64
N ARG A 551 -31.04 6.70 2.74
CA ARG A 551 -31.85 6.99 3.92
C ARG A 551 -31.83 8.47 4.23
N PHE A 552 -32.98 9.11 4.17
CA PHE A 552 -33.12 10.50 4.59
C PHE A 552 -33.38 10.60 6.09
N THR A 553 -32.94 11.70 6.70
CA THR A 553 -33.44 12.10 8.01
C THR A 553 -34.93 12.47 7.92
N PRO A 554 -35.69 12.39 9.02
CA PRO A 554 -37.12 12.74 9.03
C PRO A 554 -37.42 14.16 8.53
N ASP A 555 -36.47 15.07 8.74
CA ASP A 555 -36.53 16.45 8.28
C ASP A 555 -35.95 16.65 6.87
N PHE A 556 -35.43 15.61 6.21
CA PHE A 556 -34.77 15.71 4.90
C PHE A 556 -33.53 16.62 4.85
N ALA A 557 -32.97 16.99 6.01
CA ALA A 557 -31.77 17.83 6.05
C ALA A 557 -30.49 17.07 5.65
N GLU A 558 -30.44 15.75 5.88
CA GLU A 558 -29.28 14.91 5.60
C GLU A 558 -29.69 13.62 4.87
N ALA A 559 -28.78 13.08 4.06
CA ALA A 559 -28.92 11.75 3.46
C ALA A 559 -27.74 10.84 3.84
N ASP A 560 -28.05 9.56 4.04
CA ASP A 560 -27.07 8.49 4.22
C ASP A 560 -27.14 7.53 3.03
N LEU A 561 -26.02 7.30 2.36
CA LEU A 561 -25.96 6.38 1.21
C LEU A 561 -25.24 5.09 1.58
N TRP A 562 -25.92 3.97 1.40
CA TRP A 562 -25.34 2.63 1.47
C TRP A 562 -25.17 2.09 0.06
N VAL A 563 -23.92 1.96 -0.36
CA VAL A 563 -23.56 1.59 -1.73
C VAL A 563 -23.04 0.16 -1.74
N GLN A 564 -23.86 -0.74 -2.28
CA GLN A 564 -23.46 -2.10 -2.63
C GLN A 564 -22.87 -2.11 -4.04
N TYR A 565 -21.73 -2.76 -4.24
CA TYR A 565 -21.07 -2.77 -5.54
C TYR A 565 -20.45 -4.13 -5.88
N HIS A 566 -20.38 -4.41 -7.18
CA HIS A 566 -19.68 -5.58 -7.69
C HIS A 566 -18.17 -5.39 -7.67
N HIS A 567 -17.47 -6.41 -7.18
CA HIS A 567 -16.02 -6.43 -7.17
C HIS A 567 -15.51 -6.88 -8.54
N VAL A 568 -15.37 -5.92 -9.45
CA VAL A 568 -14.55 -6.10 -10.64
C VAL A 568 -13.13 -6.39 -10.13
N PRO A 569 -12.48 -7.45 -10.61
CA PRO A 569 -11.76 -8.33 -9.72
C PRO A 569 -10.54 -7.59 -9.13
N VAL A 570 -10.44 -7.65 -7.80
CA VAL A 570 -9.56 -6.94 -6.82
C VAL A 570 -9.30 -5.46 -7.11
N ASP A 571 -10.35 -4.69 -6.83
CA ASP A 571 -10.36 -3.23 -6.60
C ASP A 571 -10.87 -2.96 -5.16
N GLY A 572 -10.21 -3.52 -4.16
CA GLY A 572 -10.33 -3.09 -2.78
C GLY A 572 -9.57 -1.79 -2.52
N MET A 573 -10.03 -0.66 -3.08
CA MET A 573 -9.85 0.72 -2.57
C MET A 573 -10.46 1.85 -3.46
N PRO A 574 -10.89 1.67 -4.72
CA PRO A 574 -11.56 2.75 -5.46
C PRO A 574 -12.90 3.19 -4.85
N MET A 575 -13.71 2.27 -4.33
CA MET A 575 -15.01 2.65 -3.77
C MET A 575 -14.88 3.52 -2.51
N GLN A 576 -13.90 3.22 -1.65
CA GLN A 576 -13.64 4.04 -0.46
C GLN A 576 -13.19 5.46 -0.86
N GLU A 577 -12.36 5.58 -1.89
CA GLU A 577 -11.92 6.87 -2.42
C GLU A 577 -13.04 7.61 -3.13
N LEU A 578 -13.89 6.89 -3.84
CA LEU A 578 -15.06 7.45 -4.49
C LEU A 578 -16.06 7.99 -3.46
N LEU A 579 -16.35 7.23 -2.40
CA LEU A 579 -17.23 7.70 -1.33
C LEU A 579 -16.62 8.86 -0.55
N ARG A 580 -15.28 8.89 -0.40
CA ARG A 580 -14.57 10.05 0.12
C ARG A 580 -14.74 11.25 -0.81
N LYS A 581 -14.50 11.08 -2.11
CA LYS A 581 -14.70 12.12 -3.12
C LYS A 581 -16.15 12.62 -3.17
N LEU A 582 -17.13 11.72 -3.08
CA LEU A 582 -18.54 12.06 -2.97
C LEU A 582 -18.78 12.97 -1.76
N LYS A 583 -18.22 12.60 -0.61
CA LYS A 583 -18.35 13.37 0.63
C LYS A 583 -17.61 14.71 0.58
N ASP A 584 -16.47 14.76 -0.10
CA ASP A 584 -15.70 15.99 -0.35
C ASP A 584 -16.45 16.93 -1.30
N ASP A 585 -17.02 16.40 -2.39
CA ASP A 585 -17.76 17.14 -3.42
C ASP A 585 -19.12 17.64 -2.89
N TRP A 586 -19.84 16.83 -2.10
CA TRP A 586 -21.17 17.18 -1.60
C TRP A 586 -21.11 17.92 -0.26
N GLY A 587 -20.04 17.72 0.51
CA GLY A 587 -19.96 18.15 1.90
C GLY A 587 -20.79 17.28 2.84
N CYS A 588 -20.62 17.50 4.14
CA CYS A 588 -21.36 16.78 5.17
C CYS A 588 -21.75 17.70 6.34
N SER A 589 -22.81 17.32 7.05
CA SER A 589 -23.33 18.05 8.22
C SER A 589 -22.56 17.75 9.52
N GLY A 590 -21.47 17.00 9.42
CA GLY A 590 -20.57 16.66 10.52
C GLY A 590 -20.12 15.20 10.47
N ARG A 591 -19.33 14.78 11.47
CA ARG A 591 -18.93 13.38 11.62
C ARG A 591 -20.10 12.54 12.11
N ILE A 592 -20.11 11.26 11.71
CA ILE A 592 -21.00 10.27 12.31
C ILE A 592 -20.42 9.83 13.66
N LEU A 593 -21.28 9.69 14.67
CA LEU A 593 -20.91 9.16 15.99
C LEU A 593 -21.34 7.70 16.09
N TYR A 594 -20.46 6.84 16.60
CA TYR A 594 -20.77 5.43 16.81
C TYR A 594 -21.42 5.19 18.18
N PRO A 595 -22.15 4.07 18.34
CA PRO A 595 -22.57 3.59 19.64
C PRO A 595 -21.37 3.41 20.58
N ALA A 596 -21.54 3.80 21.84
CA ALA A 596 -20.57 3.53 22.89
C ALA A 596 -20.45 2.01 23.10
N HIS A 597 -19.24 1.51 23.37
CA HIS A 597 -19.04 0.09 23.67
C HIS A 597 -19.89 -0.32 24.89
N GLY A 598 -20.53 -1.51 24.84
CA GLY A 598 -21.44 -1.98 25.89
C GLY A 598 -22.85 -1.37 25.89
N SER A 599 -23.11 -0.34 25.09
CA SER A 599 -24.46 0.26 24.97
C SER A 599 -25.47 -0.70 24.30
N ARG A 600 -26.77 -0.41 24.46
CA ARG A 600 -27.86 -1.16 23.81
C ARG A 600 -27.75 -1.09 22.28
N GLU A 601 -27.27 0.03 21.76
CA GLU A 601 -27.09 0.33 20.34
C GLU A 601 -25.85 -0.37 19.75
N ALA A 602 -24.85 -0.70 20.58
CA ALA A 602 -23.65 -1.43 20.19
C ALA A 602 -23.83 -2.96 20.11
N ARG A 603 -25.03 -3.48 20.42
CA ARG A 603 -25.30 -4.92 20.39
C ARG A 603 -24.98 -5.52 19.01
N PRO A 604 -24.37 -6.72 18.97
CA PRO A 604 -24.09 -7.41 17.72
C PRO A 604 -25.31 -7.51 16.80
N GLU A 605 -25.18 -7.01 15.59
CA GLU A 605 -26.17 -7.20 14.53
C GLU A 605 -25.87 -8.54 13.84
N MET A 606 -26.83 -9.45 13.87
CA MET A 606 -26.74 -10.77 13.24
C MET A 606 -27.78 -10.87 12.14
N PHE A 607 -27.34 -11.03 10.89
CA PHE A 607 -28.20 -11.12 9.74
C PHE A 607 -28.05 -12.49 9.07
N TYR A 608 -29.15 -13.24 8.94
CA TYR A 608 -29.17 -14.46 8.15
C TYR A 608 -29.23 -14.11 6.66
N TYR A 609 -28.19 -14.48 5.91
CA TYR A 609 -28.04 -14.10 4.50
C TYR A 609 -28.43 -15.23 3.52
N GLY A 610 -28.88 -16.39 4.03
CA GLY A 610 -29.23 -17.57 3.21
C GLY A 610 -28.13 -18.64 3.20
N ASN A 611 -28.42 -19.86 2.70
CA ASN A 611 -27.44 -20.96 2.58
C ASN A 611 -26.64 -21.28 3.87
N ARG A 612 -27.27 -21.13 5.04
CA ARG A 612 -26.65 -21.27 6.38
C ARG A 612 -25.54 -20.24 6.67
N LEU A 613 -25.43 -19.20 5.84
CA LEU A 613 -24.53 -18.07 6.02
C LEU A 613 -25.18 -16.98 6.85
N PHE A 614 -24.38 -16.38 7.70
CA PHE A 614 -24.72 -15.25 8.51
C PHE A 614 -23.72 -14.12 8.25
N ARG A 615 -24.15 -12.90 8.52
CA ARG A 615 -23.29 -11.72 8.63
C ARG A 615 -23.43 -11.20 10.05
N ALA A 616 -22.32 -10.86 10.66
CA ALA A 616 -22.30 -10.19 11.93
C ALA A 616 -21.61 -8.86 11.79
N ARG A 617 -22.16 -7.85 12.47
CA ARG A 617 -21.50 -6.57 12.65
C ARG A 617 -21.48 -6.25 14.13
N ILE A 618 -20.32 -5.87 14.61
CA ILE A 618 -20.08 -5.55 16.01
C ILE A 618 -19.26 -4.27 16.13
N TYR A 619 -19.35 -3.64 17.29
CA TYR A 619 -18.53 -2.51 17.69
C TYR A 619 -17.53 -2.96 18.74
N VAL A 620 -16.26 -2.68 18.48
CA VAL A 620 -15.15 -3.16 19.32
C VAL A 620 -14.31 -1.96 19.73
N ASN A 621 -13.97 -1.88 21.02
CA ASN A 621 -13.00 -0.90 21.49
C ASN A 621 -11.58 -1.41 21.21
N PHE A 622 -10.89 -0.77 20.25
CA PHE A 622 -9.51 -1.12 19.91
C PHE A 622 -8.48 -0.26 20.64
N GLU A 623 -8.87 0.68 21.50
CA GLU A 623 -7.94 1.54 22.24
C GLU A 623 -6.86 0.74 22.98
N PRO A 624 -7.16 -0.35 23.73
CA PRO A 624 -6.11 -1.12 24.39
C PRO A 624 -5.13 -1.73 23.38
N MET A 625 -5.63 -2.36 22.30
CA MET A 625 -4.78 -2.88 21.23
C MET A 625 -3.94 -1.77 20.55
N LEU A 626 -4.49 -0.57 20.37
CA LEU A 626 -3.78 0.58 19.78
C LEU A 626 -2.72 1.15 20.72
N ALA A 627 -2.96 1.14 22.03
CA ALA A 627 -1.97 1.48 23.04
C ALA A 627 -0.82 0.47 23.03
N ILE A 628 -1.13 -0.83 23.00
CA ILE A 628 -0.14 -1.88 22.82
C ILE A 628 0.59 -1.73 21.50
N ARG A 629 -0.11 -1.40 20.40
CA ARG A 629 0.52 -1.12 19.11
C ARG A 629 1.55 0.01 19.23
N LYS A 630 1.22 1.08 19.93
CA LYS A 630 2.11 2.21 20.17
C LYS A 630 3.34 1.74 20.96
N TYR A 631 3.12 1.04 22.08
CA TYR A 631 4.19 0.41 22.87
C TYR A 631 5.08 -0.50 22.01
N MET A 632 4.51 -1.37 21.18
CA MET A 632 5.24 -2.28 20.31
C MET A 632 6.08 -1.54 19.27
N ASN A 633 5.56 -0.45 18.72
CA ASN A 633 6.30 0.39 17.77
C ASN A 633 7.38 1.25 18.45
N GLU A 634 7.24 1.56 19.73
CA GLU A 634 8.25 2.30 20.50
C GLU A 634 9.39 1.37 20.96
N HIS A 635 9.07 0.12 21.33
CA HIS A 635 10.01 -0.79 21.98
C HIS A 635 10.57 -1.89 21.06
N TYR A 636 9.86 -2.30 20.00
CA TYR A 636 10.23 -3.48 19.19
C TYR A 636 10.24 -3.22 17.67
N HIS A 637 10.21 -1.96 17.21
CA HIS A 637 10.14 -1.61 15.76
C HIS A 637 11.22 -2.30 14.92
N ASN A 638 12.46 -2.24 15.37
CA ASN A 638 13.61 -2.76 14.63
C ASN A 638 13.57 -4.29 14.59
N GLN A 639 13.17 -4.94 15.69
CA GLN A 639 13.03 -6.40 15.77
C GLN A 639 11.95 -6.93 14.83
N MET A 640 10.86 -6.18 14.69
CA MET A 640 9.75 -6.48 13.78
C MET A 640 10.02 -6.12 12.32
N GLY A 641 11.22 -5.64 11.97
CA GLY A 641 11.58 -5.24 10.59
C GLY A 641 10.68 -4.13 10.04
N GLY A 642 10.24 -3.21 10.91
CA GLY A 642 9.31 -2.13 10.61
C GLY A 642 8.15 -2.06 11.60
N GLN A 643 7.15 -1.23 11.30
CA GLN A 643 6.02 -1.03 12.22
C GLN A 643 5.24 -2.32 12.46
N ALA A 644 4.77 -2.53 13.70
CA ALA A 644 3.61 -3.36 13.98
C ALA A 644 2.41 -2.78 13.23
N THR A 645 2.11 -3.34 12.06
CA THR A 645 0.97 -2.88 11.27
C THR A 645 -0.31 -3.32 11.97
N ILE A 646 -1.38 -2.53 11.85
CA ILE A 646 -2.72 -2.92 12.35
C ILE A 646 -3.11 -4.30 11.79
N ALA A 647 -2.80 -4.55 10.51
CA ALA A 647 -3.05 -5.84 9.87
C ALA A 647 -2.28 -6.97 10.55
N GLY A 648 -0.98 -6.80 10.80
CA GLY A 648 -0.19 -7.81 11.49
C GLY A 648 -0.69 -8.08 12.91
N MET A 649 -1.02 -7.03 13.67
CA MET A 649 -1.58 -7.19 15.02
C MET A 649 -2.92 -7.94 15.02
N LEU A 650 -3.83 -7.58 14.12
CA LEU A 650 -5.10 -8.29 14.00
C LEU A 650 -4.89 -9.76 13.61
N ILE A 651 -4.04 -10.03 12.62
CA ILE A 651 -3.81 -11.37 12.09
C ILE A 651 -3.16 -12.29 13.12
N TRP A 652 -2.15 -11.81 13.86
CA TRP A 652 -1.51 -12.60 14.92
C TRP A 652 -2.38 -12.72 16.16
N GLY A 653 -3.02 -11.63 16.58
CA GLY A 653 -3.93 -11.64 17.74
C GLY A 653 -5.10 -12.60 17.53
N LEU A 654 -5.68 -12.65 16.33
CA LEU A 654 -6.71 -13.62 15.99
C LEU A 654 -6.19 -15.06 16.13
N ALA A 655 -4.94 -15.32 15.73
CA ALA A 655 -4.34 -16.66 15.75
C ALA A 655 -4.20 -17.26 17.16
N GLN A 656 -4.21 -16.43 18.20
CA GLN A 656 -4.26 -16.87 19.60
C GLN A 656 -5.55 -17.62 19.93
N HIS A 657 -6.62 -17.35 19.18
CA HIS A 657 -7.88 -18.05 19.36
C HIS A 657 -7.89 -19.40 18.59
N PRO A 658 -8.44 -20.49 19.17
CA PRO A 658 -8.50 -21.79 18.50
C PRO A 658 -9.26 -21.82 17.17
N ALA A 659 -10.04 -20.79 16.86
CA ALA A 659 -10.71 -20.65 15.56
C ALA A 659 -9.76 -20.26 14.43
N PHE A 660 -8.60 -19.67 14.75
CA PHE A 660 -7.63 -19.14 13.77
C PHE A 660 -6.22 -19.73 13.91
N SER A 661 -5.90 -20.44 14.99
CA SER A 661 -4.56 -21.01 15.22
C SER A 661 -4.05 -21.90 14.07
N LYS A 662 -4.96 -22.58 13.36
CA LYS A 662 -4.65 -23.40 12.17
C LYS A 662 -5.05 -22.73 10.85
N SER A 663 -5.41 -21.46 10.86
CA SER A 663 -5.79 -20.73 9.66
C SER A 663 -4.56 -20.21 8.90
N LYS A 664 -4.65 -20.24 7.58
CA LYS A 664 -3.78 -19.49 6.69
C LYS A 664 -4.54 -18.25 6.24
N VAL A 665 -4.04 -17.10 6.62
CA VAL A 665 -4.70 -15.82 6.40
C VAL A 665 -4.30 -15.24 5.05
N VAL A 666 -5.29 -14.74 4.33
CA VAL A 666 -5.12 -13.94 3.12
C VAL A 666 -5.42 -12.49 3.43
N PHE A 667 -4.50 -11.61 3.03
CA PHE A 667 -4.62 -10.18 3.23
C PHE A 667 -4.33 -9.42 1.93
N PRO A 668 -5.22 -8.54 1.44
CA PRO A 668 -4.99 -7.76 0.22
C PRO A 668 -4.00 -6.61 0.44
N VAL A 669 -3.16 -6.35 -0.56
CA VAL A 669 -2.09 -5.33 -0.54
C VAL A 669 -2.02 -4.62 -1.89
N GLU A 670 -2.02 -3.30 -1.89
CA GLU A 670 -1.89 -2.45 -3.09
C GLU A 670 -0.47 -2.50 -3.67
N LEU A 671 -0.35 -2.62 -4.99
CA LEU A 671 0.92 -2.57 -5.70
C LEU A 671 1.37 -1.11 -5.87
N SER A 672 2.68 -0.85 -5.79
CA SER A 672 3.23 0.48 -6.10
C SER A 672 3.37 0.62 -7.61
N THR A 673 2.45 1.32 -8.28
CA THR A 673 2.51 1.59 -9.73
C THR A 673 2.85 3.06 -10.00
N ASP A 674 3.81 3.28 -10.90
CA ASP A 674 4.37 4.58 -11.31
C ASP A 674 3.69 5.18 -12.56
N THR A 675 2.45 4.78 -12.87
CA THR A 675 1.76 5.27 -14.08
C THR A 675 0.34 5.72 -13.76
N ALA A 676 -0.16 6.70 -14.52
CA ALA A 676 -1.53 7.21 -14.47
C ALA A 676 -2.60 6.19 -14.95
N ASN A 677 -2.31 4.89 -14.91
CA ASN A 677 -3.22 3.78 -15.23
C ASN A 677 -3.68 3.04 -13.96
N GLU A 678 -4.73 2.23 -14.12
CA GLU A 678 -5.53 1.59 -13.07
C GLU A 678 -4.71 0.98 -11.92
N ARG A 679 -5.11 1.27 -10.67
CA ARG A 679 -4.49 0.70 -9.46
C ARG A 679 -4.60 -0.82 -9.45
N GLU A 680 -3.56 -1.48 -8.95
CA GLU A 680 -3.49 -2.93 -8.89
C GLU A 680 -3.36 -3.43 -7.45
N LEU A 681 -4.03 -4.55 -7.16
CA LEU A 681 -3.99 -5.21 -5.86
C LEU A 681 -3.39 -6.62 -6.02
N SER A 682 -2.66 -7.03 -5.00
CA SER A 682 -2.16 -8.38 -4.84
C SER A 682 -2.46 -8.91 -3.44
N LEU A 683 -2.11 -10.16 -3.15
CA LEU A 683 -2.47 -10.84 -1.92
C LEU A 683 -1.22 -11.32 -1.19
N VAL A 684 -1.23 -11.19 0.14
CA VAL A 684 -0.26 -11.82 1.04
C VAL A 684 -0.92 -13.05 1.67
N PHE A 685 -0.19 -14.17 1.67
CA PHE A 685 -0.59 -15.40 2.36
C PHE A 685 0.36 -15.65 3.52
N ILE A 686 -0.16 -15.90 4.72
CA ILE A 686 0.66 -16.21 5.90
C ILE A 686 -0.11 -17.09 6.88
N ARG A 687 0.59 -17.98 7.60
CA ARG A 687 0.03 -18.82 8.66
C ARG A 687 0.51 -18.30 10.03
N PRO A 688 -0.24 -17.39 10.68
CA PRO A 688 0.22 -16.74 11.92
C PRO A 688 0.49 -17.74 13.06
N GLY A 689 -0.27 -18.84 13.12
CA GLY A 689 -0.11 -19.84 14.19
C GLY A 689 1.24 -20.55 14.23
N GLN A 690 2.06 -20.50 13.16
CA GLN A 690 3.43 -21.04 13.18
C GLN A 690 4.40 -20.21 14.02
N TYR A 691 4.00 -18.99 14.37
CA TYR A 691 4.81 -18.04 15.12
C TYR A 691 4.29 -17.86 16.54
N ILE A 692 3.34 -18.69 16.99
CA ILE A 692 2.90 -18.70 18.39
C ILE A 692 3.94 -19.49 19.18
N ASP A 693 4.58 -18.81 20.12
CA ASP A 693 5.53 -19.39 21.05
C ASP A 693 4.98 -19.23 22.47
N ALA A 694 4.57 -20.32 23.09
CA ALA A 694 3.99 -20.29 24.43
C ALA A 694 5.04 -20.01 25.53
N ALA A 695 6.31 -20.31 25.27
CA ALA A 695 7.40 -20.06 26.21
C ALA A 695 7.86 -18.59 26.13
N ASN A 696 7.80 -17.99 24.93
CA ASN A 696 8.12 -16.59 24.71
C ASN A 696 7.13 -15.90 23.75
N PRO A 697 5.92 -15.54 24.23
CA PRO A 697 4.85 -15.02 23.38
C PRO A 697 5.21 -13.73 22.64
N LEU A 698 5.94 -12.84 23.31
CA LEU A 698 6.46 -11.61 22.74
C LEU A 698 7.39 -11.88 21.54
N GLN A 699 8.37 -12.78 21.71
CA GLN A 699 9.28 -13.15 20.62
C GLN A 699 8.54 -13.80 19.46
N GLY A 700 7.53 -14.63 19.76
CA GLY A 700 6.64 -15.21 18.75
C GLY A 700 5.96 -14.14 17.89
N PHE A 701 5.40 -13.11 18.52
CA PHE A 701 4.81 -11.98 17.79
C PHE A 701 5.82 -11.22 16.95
N ILE A 702 7.01 -10.95 17.49
CA ILE A 702 8.07 -10.21 16.79
C ILE A 702 8.49 -10.95 15.51
N ASN A 703 8.70 -12.26 15.62
CA ASN A 703 9.04 -13.12 14.47
C ASN A 703 7.93 -13.12 13.42
N PHE A 704 6.66 -13.20 13.84
CA PHE A 704 5.51 -13.09 12.94
C PHE A 704 5.50 -11.74 12.21
N GLN A 705 5.59 -10.64 12.95
CA GLN A 705 5.43 -9.30 12.40
C GLN A 705 6.55 -8.99 11.40
N LYS A 706 7.78 -9.45 11.67
CA LYS A 706 8.91 -9.38 10.76
C LYS A 706 8.65 -10.08 9.43
N GLU A 707 8.18 -11.32 9.45
CA GLU A 707 7.82 -12.04 8.23
C GLU A 707 6.65 -11.36 7.50
N PHE A 708 5.62 -10.92 8.23
CA PHE A 708 4.46 -10.26 7.64
C PHE A 708 4.82 -8.96 6.93
N ASN A 709 5.69 -8.13 7.54
CA ASN A 709 6.21 -6.89 6.93
C ASN A 709 7.01 -7.20 5.66
N TRP A 710 7.89 -8.19 5.70
CA TRP A 710 8.69 -8.61 4.54
C TRP A 710 7.84 -9.11 3.37
N ARG A 711 6.84 -9.98 3.63
CA ARG A 711 5.92 -10.49 2.60
C ARG A 711 5.11 -9.37 1.98
N THR A 712 4.51 -8.51 2.82
CA THR A 712 3.72 -7.36 2.38
C THR A 712 4.50 -6.49 1.42
N TRP A 713 5.73 -6.15 1.79
CA TRP A 713 6.56 -5.30 0.97
C TRP A 713 6.98 -5.95 -0.36
N ARG A 714 7.33 -7.25 -0.38
CA ARG A 714 7.64 -7.95 -1.65
C ARG A 714 6.42 -8.00 -2.57
N THR A 715 5.24 -8.17 -1.99
CA THR A 715 3.98 -8.14 -2.71
C THR A 715 3.77 -6.77 -3.34
N ARG A 716 3.95 -5.66 -2.61
CA ARG A 716 3.84 -4.29 -3.16
C ARG A 716 4.73 -4.05 -4.38
N MET A 717 5.94 -4.63 -4.35
CA MET A 717 6.93 -4.51 -5.43
C MET A 717 6.66 -5.43 -6.63
N GLY A 718 5.56 -6.18 -6.64
CA GLY A 718 5.26 -7.17 -7.69
C GLY A 718 6.24 -8.34 -7.72
N ARG A 719 6.92 -8.62 -6.60
CA ARG A 719 8.04 -9.58 -6.52
C ARG A 719 7.83 -10.66 -5.45
N SER A 720 6.62 -10.84 -4.91
CA SER A 720 6.34 -11.93 -3.96
C SER A 720 6.00 -13.24 -4.66
N GLU A 721 6.19 -14.33 -3.93
CA GLU A 721 5.78 -15.67 -4.36
C GLU A 721 4.25 -15.72 -4.58
N SER A 722 3.48 -15.01 -3.76
CA SER A 722 2.02 -14.91 -3.92
C SER A 722 1.62 -14.16 -5.20
N TYR A 723 2.36 -13.13 -5.60
CA TYR A 723 2.13 -12.39 -6.84
C TYR A 723 2.39 -13.29 -8.05
N GLU A 724 3.54 -13.98 -8.07
CA GLU A 724 3.88 -14.91 -9.14
C GLU A 724 2.88 -16.07 -9.24
N LEU A 725 2.49 -16.65 -8.10
CA LEU A 725 1.49 -17.71 -8.05
C LEU A 725 0.17 -17.27 -8.71
N LEU A 726 -0.31 -16.07 -8.37
CA LEU A 726 -1.52 -15.50 -8.96
C LEU A 726 -1.37 -15.22 -10.47
N GLU A 727 -0.19 -14.80 -10.91
CA GLU A 727 0.13 -14.58 -12.32
C GLU A 727 0.15 -15.90 -13.11
N LEU A 728 0.83 -16.94 -12.61
CA LEU A 728 0.84 -18.28 -13.22
C LEU A 728 -0.55 -18.88 -13.29
N TYR A 729 -1.35 -18.64 -12.25
CA TYR A 729 -2.73 -19.08 -12.21
C TYR A 729 -3.61 -18.41 -13.30
N SER A 730 -3.27 -17.21 -13.77
CA SER A 730 -4.01 -16.61 -14.88
C SER A 730 -3.94 -17.40 -16.19
N MET A 731 -2.89 -18.21 -16.37
CA MET A 731 -2.65 -19.00 -17.57
C MET A 731 -3.60 -20.21 -17.68
N ILE A 732 -4.34 -20.51 -16.60
CA ILE A 732 -5.17 -21.71 -16.50
C ILE A 732 -6.62 -21.38 -16.84
N HIS A 733 -7.27 -22.29 -17.55
CA HIS A 733 -8.70 -22.18 -17.78
C HIS A 733 -9.47 -22.18 -16.43
N PRO A 734 -10.41 -21.22 -16.23
CA PRO A 734 -11.25 -21.10 -15.03
C PRO A 734 -11.83 -22.39 -14.43
N LEU A 735 -12.19 -23.34 -15.30
CA LEU A 735 -12.78 -24.62 -14.92
C LEU A 735 -11.85 -25.46 -14.01
N PHE A 736 -10.53 -25.38 -14.19
CA PHE A 736 -9.59 -26.13 -13.37
C PHE A 736 -9.63 -25.69 -11.90
N TYR A 737 -9.81 -24.41 -11.62
CA TYR A 737 -9.98 -23.92 -10.25
C TYR A 737 -11.26 -24.42 -9.60
N TYR A 738 -12.34 -24.37 -10.38
CA TYR A 738 -13.62 -24.86 -9.93
C TYR A 738 -13.49 -26.34 -9.54
N ILE A 739 -12.91 -27.17 -10.42
CA ILE A 739 -12.66 -28.60 -10.16
C ILE A 739 -11.72 -28.79 -8.97
N ALA A 740 -10.57 -28.11 -8.93
CA ALA A 740 -9.58 -28.24 -7.86
C ALA A 740 -10.17 -27.92 -6.48
N ARG A 741 -11.09 -26.95 -6.39
CA ARG A 741 -11.79 -26.63 -5.15
C ARG A 741 -12.69 -27.78 -4.66
N TYR A 742 -13.39 -28.47 -5.56
CA TYR A 742 -14.26 -29.58 -5.16
C TYR A 742 -13.49 -30.87 -4.88
N ILE A 743 -12.44 -31.15 -5.67
CA ILE A 743 -11.65 -32.38 -5.54
C ILE A 743 -10.61 -32.26 -4.42
N PHE A 744 -9.98 -31.09 -4.28
CA PHE A 744 -8.90 -30.83 -3.32
C PHE A 744 -9.14 -29.56 -2.47
N PRO A 745 -10.25 -29.48 -1.72
CA PRO A 745 -10.62 -28.28 -0.94
C PRO A 745 -9.52 -27.86 0.04
N LYS A 746 -9.02 -28.80 0.85
CA LYS A 746 -7.94 -28.57 1.82
C LYS A 746 -6.66 -28.02 1.18
N THR A 747 -6.31 -28.51 -0.01
CA THR A 747 -5.11 -28.07 -0.73
C THR A 747 -5.30 -26.68 -1.34
N THR A 748 -6.51 -26.38 -1.82
CA THR A 748 -6.86 -25.04 -2.31
C THR A 748 -6.74 -24.02 -1.18
N GLY A 749 -7.25 -24.34 0.02
CA GLY A 749 -7.08 -23.48 1.21
C GLY A 749 -5.63 -23.37 1.70
N GLU A 750 -4.80 -24.39 1.47
CA GLU A 750 -3.36 -24.32 1.79
C GLU A 750 -2.61 -23.35 0.86
N ILE A 751 -3.08 -23.16 -0.38
CA ILE A 751 -2.40 -22.33 -1.38
C ILE A 751 -2.97 -20.91 -1.43
N LEU A 752 -4.29 -20.78 -1.38
CA LEU A 752 -5.03 -19.52 -1.52
C LEU A 752 -5.56 -18.99 -0.18
N GLY A 753 -5.13 -19.61 0.92
CA GLY A 753 -5.54 -19.31 2.30
C GLY A 753 -6.93 -19.82 2.68
N THR A 754 -7.13 -19.98 3.98
CA THR A 754 -8.36 -20.53 4.57
C THR A 754 -9.30 -19.46 5.08
N VAL A 755 -8.80 -18.26 5.43
CA VAL A 755 -9.60 -17.13 5.92
C VAL A 755 -9.12 -15.82 5.30
N GLY A 756 -10.05 -14.96 4.88
CA GLY A 756 -9.72 -13.64 4.36
C GLY A 756 -9.87 -12.58 5.44
N VAL A 757 -8.87 -11.70 5.57
CA VAL A 757 -8.91 -10.55 6.48
C VAL A 757 -8.60 -9.30 5.66
N THR A 758 -9.36 -8.22 5.85
CA THR A 758 -9.10 -6.93 5.19
C THR A 758 -9.37 -5.76 6.12
N ILE A 759 -8.74 -4.62 5.84
CA ILE A 759 -8.94 -3.36 6.57
C ILE A 759 -9.39 -2.28 5.60
N ILE A 760 -10.50 -1.61 5.92
CA ILE A 760 -11.13 -0.56 5.11
C ILE A 760 -11.09 0.75 5.90
N ARG A 761 -9.89 1.36 5.99
CA ARG A 761 -9.57 2.39 6.99
C ARG A 761 -10.43 3.66 6.92
N ASN A 762 -10.81 4.13 5.73
CA ASN A 762 -11.58 5.36 5.57
C ASN A 762 -13.07 5.10 5.37
N ALA A 763 -13.53 3.85 5.48
CA ALA A 763 -14.97 3.57 5.44
C ALA A 763 -15.62 3.90 6.79
N GLU A 764 -16.70 4.68 6.75
CA GLU A 764 -17.56 4.98 7.91
C GLU A 764 -18.50 3.83 8.25
N MET A 765 -18.78 2.95 7.31
CA MET A 765 -19.41 1.66 7.58
C MET A 765 -19.15 0.76 6.39
N PHE A 766 -19.08 -0.53 6.63
CA PHE A 766 -18.91 -1.52 5.58
C PHE A 766 -19.52 -2.87 5.99
N ILE A 767 -19.85 -3.68 5.00
CA ILE A 767 -20.33 -5.04 5.17
C ILE A 767 -19.44 -5.96 4.35
N SER A 768 -18.91 -6.98 5.03
CA SER A 768 -18.00 -7.96 4.47
C SER A 768 -18.68 -8.79 3.39
N PRO A 769 -18.03 -9.03 2.24
CA PRO A 769 -18.48 -10.06 1.32
C PRO A 769 -18.23 -11.43 1.92
N LEU A 770 -18.85 -12.45 1.35
CA LEU A 770 -18.35 -13.82 1.44
C LEU A 770 -17.45 -14.08 0.24
N SER A 771 -16.25 -14.54 0.54
CA SER A 771 -15.35 -15.06 -0.48
C SER A 771 -15.68 -16.52 -0.77
N ASP A 772 -15.88 -16.87 -2.04
CA ASP A 772 -15.92 -18.27 -2.45
C ASP A 772 -14.51 -18.90 -2.46
N LEU A 773 -13.45 -18.18 -2.09
CA LEU A 773 -12.09 -18.75 -2.03
C LEU A 773 -11.75 -19.33 -0.65
N GLN A 774 -12.27 -18.72 0.43
CA GLN A 774 -11.87 -19.05 1.79
C GLN A 774 -12.94 -19.84 2.53
N GLU A 775 -12.59 -21.07 2.94
CA GLU A 775 -13.50 -22.01 3.60
C GLU A 775 -13.92 -21.58 5.01
N ASN A 776 -13.08 -20.79 5.70
CA ASN A 776 -13.33 -20.33 7.06
C ASN A 776 -13.98 -18.93 7.12
N GLY A 777 -14.42 -18.39 5.97
CA GLY A 777 -15.12 -17.10 5.92
C GLY A 777 -14.20 -15.89 5.75
N PHE A 778 -14.75 -14.71 6.04
CA PHE A 778 -14.12 -13.43 5.76
C PHE A 778 -14.39 -12.41 6.87
N MET A 779 -13.36 -11.69 7.32
CA MET A 779 -13.44 -10.64 8.32
C MET A 779 -12.96 -9.32 7.72
N SER A 780 -13.69 -8.24 7.97
CA SER A 780 -13.31 -6.90 7.55
C SER A 780 -13.36 -5.98 8.75
N ILE A 781 -12.38 -5.09 8.86
CA ILE A 781 -12.24 -4.15 9.97
C ILE A 781 -12.15 -2.72 9.40
N GLY A 782 -12.88 -1.78 9.98
CA GLY A 782 -12.91 -0.39 9.51
C GLY A 782 -11.83 0.47 10.15
N ASN A 783 -12.13 1.76 10.22
CA ASN A 783 -11.45 2.64 11.17
C ASN A 783 -11.63 2.08 12.60
N LEU A 784 -10.55 2.08 13.38
CA LEU A 784 -10.50 1.53 14.73
C LEU A 784 -10.87 2.54 15.81
N ALA A 785 -10.89 3.84 15.48
CA ALA A 785 -10.99 4.93 16.44
C ALA A 785 -12.06 5.97 16.01
N MET A 786 -13.24 5.49 15.62
CA MET A 786 -14.36 6.39 15.32
C MET A 786 -14.96 6.93 16.62
N PRO A 787 -15.28 8.24 16.68
CA PRO A 787 -15.81 8.85 17.90
C PRO A 787 -17.16 8.24 18.26
N THR A 788 -17.39 8.00 19.55
CA THR A 788 -18.65 7.49 20.08
C THR A 788 -19.51 8.59 20.70
N VAL A 789 -20.80 8.31 20.88
CA VAL A 789 -21.76 9.22 21.52
C VAL A 789 -21.38 9.67 22.94
N ASN A 790 -20.58 8.88 23.65
CA ASN A 790 -20.11 9.19 25.02
C ASN A 790 -18.69 9.77 25.05
N GLY A 791 -18.12 10.17 23.90
CA GLY A 791 -16.80 10.81 23.83
C GLY A 791 -15.59 9.87 23.78
N GLY A 792 -15.81 8.55 23.78
CA GLY A 792 -14.76 7.55 23.56
C GLY A 792 -14.54 7.24 22.06
N THR A 793 -13.89 6.11 21.77
CA THR A 793 -13.76 5.61 20.40
C THR A 793 -14.20 4.16 20.25
N SER A 794 -14.58 3.79 19.01
CA SER A 794 -14.93 2.42 18.65
C SER A 794 -14.55 2.14 17.20
N GLY A 795 -14.17 0.89 16.94
CA GLY A 795 -14.09 0.35 15.58
C GLY A 795 -15.33 -0.47 15.22
N VAL A 796 -15.58 -0.61 13.92
CA VAL A 796 -16.58 -1.56 13.39
C VAL A 796 -15.86 -2.78 12.82
N VAL A 797 -16.38 -3.96 13.16
CA VAL A 797 -15.93 -5.23 12.59
C VAL A 797 -17.13 -5.89 11.94
N SER A 798 -16.96 -6.32 10.69
CA SER A 798 -17.94 -7.11 9.96
C SER A 798 -17.37 -8.51 9.67
N ILE A 799 -18.17 -9.53 9.92
CA ILE A 799 -17.80 -10.94 9.80
C ILE A 799 -18.83 -11.64 8.92
N CYS A 800 -18.38 -12.47 7.99
CA CYS A 800 -19.26 -13.36 7.24
C CYS A 800 -18.78 -14.81 7.34
N GLY A 801 -19.71 -15.72 7.65
CA GLY A 801 -19.45 -17.14 7.83
C GLY A 801 -20.70 -17.90 8.28
N ASP A 802 -20.55 -19.16 8.68
CA ASP A 802 -21.62 -19.91 9.31
C ASP A 802 -21.89 -19.43 10.76
N ARG A 803 -23.01 -19.88 11.34
CA ARG A 803 -23.42 -19.45 12.69
C ARG A 803 -22.39 -19.77 13.78
N LYS A 804 -21.71 -20.92 13.70
CA LYS A 804 -20.70 -21.34 14.67
C LYS A 804 -19.41 -20.54 14.50
N GLN A 805 -18.99 -20.30 13.26
CA GLN A 805 -17.83 -19.47 12.92
C GLN A 805 -17.99 -18.06 13.47
N ILE A 806 -19.13 -17.42 13.20
CA ILE A 806 -19.37 -16.04 13.66
C ILE A 806 -19.25 -15.91 15.17
N LYS A 807 -19.88 -16.82 15.94
CA LYS A 807 -19.80 -16.76 17.40
C LYS A 807 -18.34 -16.76 17.87
N ARG A 808 -17.53 -17.68 17.31
CA ARG A 808 -16.10 -17.81 17.63
C ARG A 808 -15.26 -16.63 17.13
N TYR A 809 -15.68 -15.96 16.05
CA TYR A 809 -14.96 -14.82 15.49
C TYR A 809 -15.22 -13.55 16.30
N ILE A 810 -16.46 -13.34 16.76
CA ILE A 810 -16.82 -12.28 17.70
C ILE A 810 -16.06 -12.46 19.02
N GLU A 811 -16.00 -13.70 19.53
CA GLU A 811 -15.22 -14.02 20.71
C GLU A 811 -13.73 -13.71 20.51
N ALA A 812 -13.13 -14.16 19.40
CA ALA A 812 -11.72 -13.92 19.11
C ALA A 812 -11.36 -12.42 19.00
N ILE A 813 -12.19 -11.62 18.34
CA ILE A 813 -11.91 -10.19 18.11
C ILE A 813 -12.13 -9.35 19.38
N ASN A 814 -13.09 -9.70 20.24
CA ASN A 814 -13.22 -9.06 21.54
C ASN A 814 -12.05 -9.45 22.46
N LEU A 815 -11.71 -10.74 22.51
CA LEU A 815 -10.60 -11.23 23.31
C LEU A 815 -9.28 -10.54 22.93
N LEU A 816 -8.98 -10.42 21.63
CA LEU A 816 -7.76 -9.74 21.19
C LEU A 816 -7.80 -8.24 21.46
N ALA A 817 -8.94 -7.58 21.28
CA ALA A 817 -9.03 -6.14 21.46
C ALA A 817 -8.83 -5.72 22.93
N GLU A 818 -9.34 -6.53 23.86
CA GLU A 818 -9.25 -6.29 25.30
C GLU A 818 -7.93 -6.80 25.93
N ASN A 819 -7.44 -7.97 25.49
CA ASN A 819 -6.40 -8.71 26.21
C ASN A 819 -5.09 -8.82 25.43
N TYR A 820 -4.81 -7.91 24.50
CA TYR A 820 -3.64 -8.00 23.64
C TYR A 820 -2.32 -8.04 24.43
N HIS A 821 -2.24 -7.35 25.58
CA HIS A 821 -1.10 -7.38 26.47
C HIS A 821 -0.84 -8.80 27.03
N LYS A 822 -1.89 -9.56 27.39
CA LYS A 822 -1.77 -10.95 27.87
C LYS A 822 -1.19 -11.86 26.79
N PHE A 823 -1.57 -11.64 25.53
CA PHE A 823 -1.05 -12.42 24.41
C PHE A 823 0.45 -12.24 24.23
N LEU A 824 0.97 -11.08 24.61
CA LEU A 824 2.40 -10.75 24.55
C LEU A 824 3.12 -11.04 25.87
N ALA A 825 2.39 -11.46 26.93
CA ALA A 825 2.90 -11.58 28.30
C ALA A 825 3.56 -10.29 28.83
N ILE A 826 2.97 -9.13 28.49
CA ILE A 826 3.38 -7.81 28.98
C ILE A 826 2.34 -7.28 29.98
N SER A 827 2.77 -6.43 30.92
CA SER A 827 1.87 -5.78 31.89
C SER A 827 0.89 -4.84 31.17
N GLU A 828 -0.30 -4.67 31.76
CA GLU A 828 -1.37 -3.77 31.25
C GLU A 828 -0.93 -2.31 31.13
#